data_AF-A0A1H2EVQ6-F1
#
_entry.id   AF-A0A1H2EVQ6-F1
#
_cell.length_a   1.000
_cell.length_b   1.000
_cell.length_c   1.000
_cell.angle_alpha   90.00
_cell.angle_beta   90.00
_cell.angle_gamma   90.00
#
_symmetry.space_group_name_H-M   'P 1'
#
loop_
_entity.id
_entity.type
_entity.pdbx_description
1 polymer ?
#
loop_
_entity_poly.entity_id
_entity_poly.type
_entity_poly.pdbx_seq_one_letter_code
_entity_poly.pdbx_strand_id
1 'polypeptide(L)'
;MARHWLSLAVVFLVSARLPEAEALTLSDGDVAANDSRWQPGSITTNSQNVTNPVPNSNPNWVGAGYDFSSVGWSLSYYNGRSTNLTLIAPGIAATAAHHAIDSSPFPSSPTVEFVGTQNNPVYATVTGTIQLKNNGYAGDVALTTLNRATTDADHVTVARMLDISSRNYVGQSVFALGSNVITPYDPPAAIGQQVGTGVVSGIGNAGSDGLLVSYSKGSKGTFLNADSGDSGSPVFITYKGQLTLLGVFYYPTQTSSLVPMTVGTTSYDPVTPTNAQLAPYGYALRFTIYDVPTDTANTANVWTGGGGSGAFGATANWSKGSVPAALPVVFDGAAAGGQTTVSLAANQAVRGMLFRSTAGGSGFTFTGTNTLAVGTTGIRNESAATQTFSVPVTLSGAQNWEAEGGNLVFNGTVANGGNLLVVQGAKDTTLNGVISGAGGFAKDGVGVATLNAANTYSGTTFIHDGTVRMGVNNAISSSSVVQFDAANPTANFDLNGHSQSIGGLRSSLQGTGTVTMGTAGLTTGSANQTETYAGVFAGSGTLTKTGGGTWTLTGDSSGTFSGNIVVNQGALFLGTTAGSATGTGTVTLASGNFATLGGTGLIAGSVIQQAGTYLSPGTGGIGTLAVGGNYTWNGGSTFIFELGASGAGDRLDLGSGSLIKGTGTGYSLRLTDLGGASGLYTLATFGSTTFTAADFSLSSLSTVHGTFILNANSLQFQLAAVPEPDPWILLASGAVLLALAAARRRATA
;
A
#
# COMPACT_ATOMS: atom_id res chain seq x y z
N MET A 1 27.80 -5.58 -35.70
CA MET A 1 27.83 -4.32 -36.48
C MET A 1 26.77 -3.37 -35.92
N ALA A 2 26.75 -2.12 -36.39
CA ALA A 2 25.75 -1.06 -36.08
C ALA A 2 24.28 -1.53 -36.04
N ARG A 3 23.32 -0.90 -35.34
CA ARG A 3 23.18 0.17 -34.29
C ARG A 3 21.68 0.04 -33.83
N HIS A 4 21.20 0.42 -32.65
CA HIS A 4 20.87 1.80 -32.22
C HIS A 4 20.26 1.78 -30.78
N TRP A 5 20.85 2.54 -29.83
CA TRP A 5 20.32 3.18 -28.60
C TRP A 5 19.15 2.59 -27.76
N LEU A 6 19.36 2.51 -26.44
CA LEU A 6 18.85 3.53 -25.50
C LEU A 6 19.68 3.53 -24.19
N SER A 7 19.76 4.67 -23.49
CA SER A 7 20.43 4.79 -22.17
C SER A 7 19.81 5.93 -21.36
N LEU A 8 19.71 5.77 -20.04
CA LEU A 8 19.03 6.71 -19.15
C LEU A 8 19.95 7.86 -18.68
N ALA A 9 19.61 9.09 -19.05
CA ALA A 9 20.26 10.34 -18.66
C ALA A 9 19.24 11.46 -18.37
N VAL A 10 19.55 12.43 -17.51
CA VAL A 10 18.58 13.44 -17.07
C VAL A 10 19.27 14.82 -16.80
N VAL A 11 19.20 15.79 -17.77
CA VAL A 11 20.13 16.94 -18.04
C VAL A 11 19.44 18.00 -18.99
N PHE A 12 19.64 19.36 -19.10
CA PHE A 12 20.23 20.50 -18.32
C PHE A 12 19.99 21.95 -18.91
N LEU A 13 20.52 23.01 -18.24
CA LEU A 13 20.90 24.43 -18.63
C LEU A 13 20.17 25.70 -18.05
N VAL A 14 20.81 26.90 -18.10
CA VAL A 14 21.14 27.78 -16.92
C VAL A 14 20.98 29.33 -17.03
N SER A 15 21.06 30.05 -15.88
CA SER A 15 21.52 31.46 -15.60
C SER A 15 20.48 32.32 -14.79
N ALA A 16 20.80 33.25 -13.87
CA ALA A 16 22.06 33.89 -13.44
C ALA A 16 22.15 34.13 -11.90
N ARG A 17 23.23 34.77 -11.41
CA ARG A 17 23.57 35.00 -9.98
C ARG A 17 22.60 35.94 -9.22
N LEU A 18 22.45 35.70 -7.92
CA LEU A 18 22.04 36.68 -6.89
C LEU A 18 23.01 36.59 -5.67
N PRO A 19 22.94 37.51 -4.67
CA PRO A 19 24.07 37.82 -3.78
C PRO A 19 24.59 36.70 -2.87
N GLU A 20 25.75 36.99 -2.29
CA GLU A 20 26.42 36.20 -1.26
C GLU A 20 25.44 35.83 -0.14
N ALA A 21 25.27 34.53 0.11
CA ALA A 21 24.76 34.09 1.40
C ALA A 21 25.74 34.54 2.48
N GLU A 22 25.23 34.98 3.64
CA GLU A 22 26.08 35.23 4.81
C GLU A 22 26.87 33.95 5.13
N ALA A 23 28.16 33.97 4.81
CA ALA A 23 28.98 32.77 4.78
C ALA A 23 29.35 32.36 6.21
N LEU A 24 28.41 31.71 6.90
CA LEU A 24 28.59 31.19 8.25
C LEU A 24 29.88 30.38 8.29
N THR A 25 30.90 30.96 8.91
CA THR A 25 32.25 30.44 8.79
C THR A 25 32.48 29.44 9.90
N LEU A 26 31.99 28.22 9.63
CA LEU A 26 32.48 27.01 10.26
C LEU A 26 34.01 27.06 10.24
N SER A 27 34.59 27.00 11.42
CA SER A 27 36.04 26.95 11.62
C SER A 27 36.48 25.48 11.55
N ASP A 28 37.72 25.22 11.16
CA ASP A 28 38.20 23.84 11.00
C ASP A 28 38.20 23.03 12.32
N GLY A 29 38.01 23.70 13.48
CA GLY A 29 37.87 23.04 14.79
C GLY A 29 36.57 22.24 14.93
N ASP A 30 35.45 22.72 14.39
CA ASP A 30 34.11 22.13 14.64
C ASP A 30 33.86 20.81 13.87
N VAL A 31 34.72 20.50 12.89
CA VAL A 31 34.68 19.25 12.10
C VAL A 31 35.83 18.30 12.49
N ALA A 32 36.87 18.80 13.15
CA ALA A 32 37.99 18.01 13.65
C ALA A 32 37.84 17.59 15.12
N ALA A 33 37.04 18.31 15.91
CA ALA A 33 36.65 17.89 17.25
C ALA A 33 35.71 16.68 17.16
N ASN A 34 36.09 15.57 17.80
CA ASN A 34 35.22 14.41 18.00
C ASN A 34 34.14 14.78 19.04
N ASP A 35 33.12 15.49 18.59
CA ASP A 35 32.08 16.14 19.39
C ASP A 35 31.37 15.15 20.33
N SER A 36 31.02 15.59 21.55
CA SER A 36 30.29 14.75 22.52
C SER A 36 28.91 14.28 22.02
N ARG A 37 28.38 14.89 20.95
CA ARG A 37 27.19 14.48 20.21
C ARG A 37 27.40 13.29 19.27
N TRP A 38 28.64 12.84 19.06
CA TRP A 38 29.02 11.73 18.17
C TRP A 38 30.04 10.74 18.79
N GLN A 39 30.25 10.80 20.11
CA GLN A 39 31.27 10.00 20.81
C GLN A 39 30.95 8.48 20.85
N PRO A 40 31.94 7.61 20.59
CA PRO A 40 31.82 6.17 20.87
C PRO A 40 31.95 5.86 22.37
N GLY A 41 30.92 5.23 22.95
CA GLY A 41 31.08 4.37 24.13
C GLY A 41 30.36 4.78 25.41
N SER A 42 29.14 4.26 25.60
CA SER A 42 28.63 3.84 26.92
C SER A 42 27.51 2.81 26.77
N ILE A 43 27.82 1.66 26.16
CA ILE A 43 26.89 0.52 26.11
C ILE A 43 27.26 -0.45 27.24
N THR A 44 26.44 -0.52 28.28
CA THR A 44 26.47 -1.64 29.23
C THR A 44 25.90 -2.88 28.55
N THR A 45 26.60 -4.01 28.69
CA THR A 45 26.37 -5.22 27.89
C THR A 45 25.12 -6.00 28.31
N ASN A 46 23.98 -5.82 27.63
CA ASN A 46 22.91 -6.84 27.44
C ASN A 46 21.63 -6.36 26.69
N SER A 47 21.73 -5.50 25.67
CA SER A 47 20.60 -5.22 24.76
C SER A 47 21.03 -5.21 23.30
N GLN A 48 20.15 -5.66 22.41
CA GLN A 48 20.16 -5.25 21.00
C GLN A 48 19.47 -3.89 20.86
N ASN A 49 19.59 -3.26 19.69
CA ASN A 49 19.24 -1.85 19.42
C ASN A 49 20.22 -0.89 20.15
N VAL A 50 20.48 0.34 19.69
CA VAL A 50 19.64 1.27 18.92
C VAL A 50 20.50 2.02 17.88
N THR A 51 19.97 2.32 16.69
CA THR A 51 20.67 3.01 15.58
C THR A 51 19.80 4.09 14.90
N ASN A 52 19.42 5.13 15.65
CA ASN A 52 18.49 6.15 15.18
C ASN A 52 19.03 7.00 14.00
N PRO A 53 18.19 7.32 12.99
CA PRO A 53 18.32 8.47 12.09
C PRO A 53 18.40 9.83 12.85
N VAL A 54 18.96 10.88 12.22
CA VAL A 54 19.17 12.17 12.90
C VAL A 54 17.84 12.90 13.18
N PRO A 55 17.65 13.41 14.41
CA PRO A 55 16.59 14.36 14.73
C PRO A 55 16.60 15.61 13.84
N ASN A 56 15.51 15.81 13.09
CA ASN A 56 15.27 17.01 12.26
C ASN A 56 15.33 18.34 13.06
N SER A 57 15.15 18.24 14.38
CA SER A 57 14.97 19.32 15.32
C SER A 57 16.27 19.85 15.97
N ASN A 58 17.46 19.31 15.62
CA ASN A 58 18.72 19.77 16.20
C ASN A 58 19.22 21.08 15.54
N PRO A 59 19.26 22.22 16.24
CA PRO A 59 19.63 23.52 15.64
C PRO A 59 21.11 23.65 15.28
N ASN A 60 21.95 22.71 15.70
CA ASN A 60 23.40 22.70 15.41
C ASN A 60 23.77 21.80 14.22
N TRP A 61 22.79 21.22 13.55
CA TRP A 61 23.00 20.23 12.50
C TRP A 61 22.98 20.87 11.10
N VAL A 62 23.86 20.40 10.21
CA VAL A 62 23.93 20.84 8.81
C VAL A 62 22.75 20.23 8.05
N GLY A 63 21.65 20.98 8.01
CA GLY A 63 20.33 20.47 7.58
C GLY A 63 19.18 20.89 8.50
N ALA A 64 19.47 21.53 9.64
CA ALA A 64 18.46 22.07 10.55
C ALA A 64 17.43 22.94 9.82
N GLY A 65 16.14 22.65 10.03
CA GLY A 65 15.02 23.32 9.35
C GLY A 65 14.57 22.66 8.04
N TYR A 66 15.26 21.62 7.55
CA TYR A 66 14.75 20.74 6.51
C TYR A 66 14.18 19.44 7.11
N ASP A 67 13.19 18.89 6.43
CA ASP A 67 12.64 17.58 6.76
C ASP A 67 13.35 16.48 5.97
N PHE A 68 13.95 15.54 6.71
CA PHE A 68 14.65 14.35 6.19
C PHE A 68 13.99 13.04 6.65
N SER A 69 12.78 13.11 7.21
CA SER A 69 12.07 11.96 7.77
C SER A 69 11.86 10.82 6.79
N SER A 70 11.80 11.11 5.48
CA SER A 70 11.75 10.10 4.42
C SER A 70 13.04 9.27 4.26
N VAL A 71 14.15 9.58 4.94
CA VAL A 71 15.39 8.79 4.90
C VAL A 71 15.31 7.63 5.88
N GLY A 72 15.26 6.41 5.36
CA GLY A 72 15.12 5.16 6.13
C GLY A 72 16.41 4.37 6.22
N TRP A 73 16.63 3.70 7.36
CA TRP A 73 17.86 2.97 7.69
C TRP A 73 17.57 1.51 8.02
N SER A 74 18.28 0.53 7.43
CA SER A 74 18.05 -0.88 7.75
C SER A 74 18.64 -1.28 9.12
N LEU A 75 17.78 -1.82 10.00
CA LEU A 75 18.13 -2.34 11.33
C LEU A 75 18.74 -3.76 11.29
N SER A 76 18.51 -4.51 10.21
CA SER A 76 19.09 -5.84 10.03
C SER A 76 20.55 -5.75 9.55
N TYR A 77 21.48 -5.97 10.47
CA TYR A 77 22.93 -5.85 10.24
C TYR A 77 23.53 -7.17 9.75
N TYR A 78 23.99 -7.22 8.49
CA TYR A 78 24.73 -8.38 7.95
C TYR A 78 26.08 -7.95 7.35
N ASN A 79 27.13 -8.74 7.57
CA ASN A 79 28.53 -8.45 7.18
C ASN A 79 29.03 -7.03 7.49
N GLY A 80 28.49 -6.39 8.54
CA GLY A 80 28.85 -5.04 8.95
C GLY A 80 27.97 -3.92 8.39
N ARG A 81 26.99 -4.19 7.51
CA ARG A 81 26.36 -3.15 6.69
C ARG A 81 24.93 -2.83 7.10
N SER A 82 24.62 -1.53 7.13
CA SER A 82 23.26 -0.98 7.08
C SER A 82 23.03 -0.33 5.72
N THR A 83 21.89 -0.61 5.10
CA THR A 83 21.47 -0.02 3.82
C THR A 83 20.67 1.26 4.07
N ASN A 84 20.84 2.26 3.20
CA ASN A 84 20.06 3.49 3.23
C ASN A 84 18.93 3.40 2.20
N LEU A 85 17.77 3.96 2.56
CA LEU A 85 16.57 4.00 1.73
C LEU A 85 15.99 5.41 1.76
N THR A 86 15.14 5.75 0.80
CA THR A 86 14.35 6.99 0.84
C THR A 86 12.93 6.76 0.35
N LEU A 87 11.95 7.08 1.19
CA LEU A 87 10.53 6.95 0.91
C LEU A 87 10.11 7.88 -0.24
N ILE A 88 9.68 7.32 -1.37
CA ILE A 88 9.27 8.07 -2.59
C ILE A 88 7.77 7.95 -2.89
N ALA A 89 7.09 7.00 -2.27
CA ALA A 89 5.64 6.92 -2.12
C ALA A 89 5.35 6.25 -0.76
N PRO A 90 4.16 6.41 -0.15
CA PRO A 90 3.89 5.92 1.20
C PRO A 90 4.31 4.46 1.46
N GLY A 91 4.06 3.52 0.55
CA GLY A 91 4.49 2.12 0.68
C GLY A 91 5.83 1.73 0.05
N ILE A 92 6.59 2.68 -0.52
CA ILE A 92 7.70 2.36 -1.44
C ILE A 92 8.90 3.30 -1.22
N ALA A 93 10.08 2.70 -1.03
CA ALA A 93 11.34 3.43 -0.86
C ALA A 93 12.36 3.08 -1.97
N ALA A 94 13.07 4.09 -2.47
CA ALA A 94 14.23 3.92 -3.33
C ALA A 94 15.47 3.54 -2.51
N THR A 95 16.32 2.68 -3.05
CA THR A 95 17.63 2.30 -2.51
C THR A 95 18.56 1.88 -3.67
N ALA A 96 19.80 1.50 -3.40
CA ALA A 96 20.72 1.02 -4.43
C ALA A 96 20.45 -0.46 -4.78
N ALA A 97 20.70 -0.85 -6.03
CA ALA A 97 20.40 -2.21 -6.51
C ALA A 97 21.39 -3.24 -5.95
N HIS A 98 22.68 -2.90 -5.86
CA HIS A 98 23.73 -3.77 -5.31
C HIS A 98 23.55 -4.10 -3.82
N HIS A 99 22.75 -3.29 -3.10
CA HIS A 99 22.36 -3.58 -1.72
C HIS A 99 21.32 -4.69 -1.59
N ALA A 100 20.72 -5.13 -2.71
CA ALA A 100 20.05 -6.41 -2.91
C ALA A 100 19.46 -7.03 -1.62
N ILE A 101 18.47 -6.33 -1.05
CA ILE A 101 17.90 -6.56 0.29
C ILE A 101 17.20 -7.94 0.41
N ASP A 102 16.93 -8.57 -0.73
CA ASP A 102 16.35 -9.92 -0.93
C ASP A 102 17.41 -11.00 -1.26
N SER A 103 18.68 -10.63 -1.48
CA SER A 103 19.75 -11.61 -1.72
C SER A 103 20.26 -12.19 -0.41
N SER A 104 20.23 -13.52 -0.29
CA SER A 104 20.57 -14.22 0.95
C SER A 104 22.01 -13.93 1.41
N PRO A 105 22.28 -13.78 2.72
CA PRO A 105 21.46 -14.26 3.83
C PRO A 105 21.04 -13.15 4.82
N PHE A 106 20.42 -12.08 4.34
CA PHE A 106 19.52 -11.30 5.21
C PHE A 106 18.39 -12.21 5.75
N PRO A 107 17.82 -11.93 6.93
CA PRO A 107 16.51 -12.48 7.28
C PRO A 107 15.50 -12.06 6.19
N SER A 108 14.58 -12.94 5.81
CA SER A 108 13.73 -12.83 4.61
C SER A 108 12.74 -11.65 4.57
N SER A 109 12.80 -10.76 5.56
CA SER A 109 12.13 -9.47 5.60
C SER A 109 12.91 -8.57 6.58
N PRO A 110 13.88 -7.74 6.13
CA PRO A 110 14.67 -6.89 7.02
C PRO A 110 13.94 -5.58 7.37
N THR A 111 14.02 -5.20 8.65
CA THR A 111 13.35 -4.00 9.20
C THR A 111 14.12 -2.73 8.85
N VAL A 112 13.40 -1.66 8.54
CA VAL A 112 13.92 -0.31 8.28
C VAL A 112 13.26 0.69 9.23
N GLU A 113 14.00 1.70 9.68
CA GLU A 113 13.51 2.79 10.54
C GLU A 113 13.56 4.13 9.79
N PHE A 114 12.43 4.83 9.76
CA PHE A 114 12.32 6.25 9.43
C PHE A 114 12.11 7.05 10.72
N VAL A 115 12.55 8.31 10.80
CA VAL A 115 12.29 9.18 11.96
C VAL A 115 11.40 10.34 11.55
N GLY A 116 10.15 10.33 12.03
CA GLY A 116 9.19 11.39 11.77
C GLY A 116 9.60 12.74 12.39
N THR A 117 8.99 13.83 11.91
CA THR A 117 9.33 15.23 12.25
C THR A 117 9.17 15.64 13.72
N GLN A 118 8.74 14.72 14.59
CA GLN A 118 8.67 14.87 16.05
C GLN A 118 9.66 13.94 16.79
N ASN A 119 10.64 13.36 16.09
CA ASN A 119 11.57 12.33 16.56
C ASN A 119 10.91 10.97 16.92
N ASN A 120 9.71 10.70 16.40
CA ASN A 120 9.05 9.40 16.55
C ASN A 120 9.67 8.39 15.55
N PRO A 121 10.13 7.21 15.99
CA PRO A 121 10.66 6.18 15.10
C PRO A 121 9.53 5.38 14.45
N VAL A 122 9.65 5.16 13.15
CA VAL A 122 8.62 4.60 12.29
C VAL A 122 9.20 3.39 11.58
N TYR A 123 9.01 2.22 12.19
CA TYR A 123 9.53 0.96 11.68
C TYR A 123 8.63 0.40 10.57
N ALA A 124 9.24 0.01 9.46
CA ALA A 124 8.65 -0.83 8.42
C ALA A 124 9.61 -2.00 8.13
N THR A 125 9.24 -2.91 7.22
CA THR A 125 10.05 -4.07 6.87
C THR A 125 9.97 -4.27 5.36
N VAL A 126 11.08 -4.60 4.70
CA VAL A 126 11.08 -4.83 3.25
C VAL A 126 10.39 -6.15 2.92
N THR A 127 9.43 -6.10 1.99
CA THR A 127 8.64 -7.26 1.52
C THR A 127 8.99 -7.74 0.11
N GLY A 128 9.75 -6.93 -0.63
CA GLY A 128 10.12 -7.21 -2.01
C GLY A 128 10.94 -6.07 -2.60
N THR A 129 11.63 -6.36 -3.70
CA THR A 129 12.55 -5.41 -4.34
C THR A 129 12.38 -5.43 -5.85
N ILE A 130 11.74 -4.39 -6.40
CA ILE A 130 11.63 -4.12 -7.83
C ILE A 130 12.97 -3.55 -8.32
N GLN A 131 13.81 -4.44 -8.83
CA GLN A 131 15.09 -4.11 -9.44
C GLN A 131 14.87 -3.37 -10.77
N LEU A 132 15.33 -2.11 -10.89
CA LEU A 132 15.16 -1.29 -12.10
C LEU A 132 16.19 -1.66 -13.17
N LYS A 133 16.02 -2.83 -13.77
CA LYS A 133 16.89 -3.38 -14.82
C LYS A 133 16.68 -2.64 -16.14
N ASN A 134 17.76 -2.17 -16.76
CA ASN A 134 17.75 -1.65 -18.13
C ASN A 134 18.67 -2.48 -19.04
N ASN A 135 18.24 -2.72 -20.28
CA ASN A 135 19.07 -3.24 -21.39
C ASN A 135 20.09 -4.36 -21.07
N GLY A 136 19.72 -5.30 -20.20
CA GLY A 136 20.52 -6.50 -19.89
C GLY A 136 21.55 -6.35 -18.77
N TYR A 137 21.67 -5.17 -18.15
CA TYR A 137 22.50 -4.93 -16.97
C TYR A 137 21.65 -4.43 -15.78
N ALA A 138 22.20 -4.51 -14.57
CA ALA A 138 21.57 -3.96 -13.38
C ALA A 138 21.92 -2.46 -13.29
N GLY A 139 20.94 -1.59 -13.50
CA GLY A 139 21.06 -0.18 -13.10
C GLY A 139 21.01 -0.10 -11.58
N ASP A 140 21.81 0.77 -10.96
CA ASP A 140 22.04 0.70 -9.51
C ASP A 140 20.97 1.38 -8.64
N VAL A 141 19.69 1.25 -9.03
CA VAL A 141 18.54 1.71 -8.25
C VAL A 141 17.51 0.60 -8.17
N ALA A 142 17.03 0.35 -6.96
CA ALA A 142 15.93 -0.55 -6.70
C ALA A 142 14.80 0.19 -5.97
N LEU A 143 13.55 -0.14 -6.31
CA LEU A 143 12.38 0.28 -5.55
C LEU A 143 11.97 -0.88 -4.65
N THR A 144 12.04 -0.67 -3.34
CA THR A 144 11.70 -1.68 -2.35
C THR A 144 10.28 -1.42 -1.85
N THR A 145 9.45 -2.47 -1.82
CA THR A 145 8.13 -2.41 -1.19
C THR A 145 8.31 -2.58 0.32
N LEU A 146 7.69 -1.68 1.08
CA LEU A 146 7.58 -1.81 2.52
C LEU A 146 6.40 -2.74 2.87
N ASN A 147 6.37 -3.26 4.09
CA ASN A 147 5.27 -4.08 4.59
C ASN A 147 4.04 -3.21 4.91
N ARG A 148 4.25 -2.05 5.54
CA ARG A 148 3.29 -0.96 5.67
C ARG A 148 3.69 0.25 4.86
N ALA A 149 2.69 1.05 4.50
CA ALA A 149 2.92 2.45 4.21
C ALA A 149 3.37 3.23 5.47
N THR A 150 4.19 4.25 5.22
CA THR A 150 4.64 5.28 6.12
C THR A 150 4.16 6.64 5.57
N THR A 151 3.66 7.52 6.43
CA THR A 151 2.84 8.68 6.00
C THR A 151 3.15 9.96 6.77
N ASP A 152 2.62 11.10 6.29
CA ASP A 152 2.63 12.37 7.01
C ASP A 152 1.97 12.27 8.41
N ALA A 153 1.08 11.29 8.63
CA ALA A 153 0.49 10.98 9.94
C ALA A 153 1.44 10.22 10.88
N ASP A 154 2.37 9.41 10.34
CA ASP A 154 3.57 8.94 11.06
C ASP A 154 4.61 10.07 11.26
N HIS A 155 4.28 11.28 10.81
CA HIS A 155 5.15 12.46 10.72
C HIS A 155 6.32 12.30 9.73
N VAL A 156 6.22 11.37 8.79
CA VAL A 156 7.24 11.11 7.76
C VAL A 156 6.79 11.64 6.41
N THR A 157 7.36 12.77 5.98
CA THR A 157 7.05 13.38 4.69
C THR A 157 7.75 12.65 3.56
N VAL A 158 6.98 12.09 2.62
CA VAL A 158 7.48 11.42 1.41
C VAL A 158 8.42 12.34 0.60
N ALA A 159 9.59 11.83 0.23
CA ALA A 159 10.56 12.58 -0.55
C ALA A 159 10.04 12.88 -1.96
N ARG A 160 9.93 14.17 -2.28
CA ARG A 160 9.58 14.62 -3.63
C ARG A 160 10.74 14.29 -4.57
N MET A 161 10.45 13.78 -5.76
CA MET A 161 11.45 13.52 -6.80
C MET A 161 11.51 14.69 -7.80
N LEU A 162 12.67 14.88 -8.42
CA LEU A 162 12.96 16.04 -9.27
C LEU A 162 13.02 15.68 -10.77
N ASP A 163 12.23 16.36 -11.61
CA ASP A 163 12.24 16.15 -13.06
C ASP A 163 13.35 16.99 -13.67
N ILE A 164 14.55 16.42 -13.67
CA ILE A 164 15.74 17.09 -14.21
C ILE A 164 15.90 16.93 -15.73
N SER A 165 14.87 16.42 -16.44
CA SER A 165 14.91 16.23 -17.91
C SER A 165 14.85 17.55 -18.69
N SER A 166 14.68 18.67 -17.98
CA SER A 166 14.31 19.96 -18.57
C SER A 166 14.98 21.20 -17.92
N ARG A 167 15.92 21.07 -16.97
CA ARG A 167 16.58 22.21 -16.29
C ARG A 167 18.01 21.90 -15.81
N ASN A 168 18.85 22.92 -15.62
CA ASN A 168 20.11 22.77 -14.87
C ASN A 168 19.90 22.74 -13.35
N TYR A 169 20.83 22.05 -12.69
CA TYR A 169 21.01 22.10 -11.24
C TYR A 169 22.49 22.29 -10.81
N VAL A 170 23.43 22.51 -11.74
CA VAL A 170 24.79 22.99 -11.44
C VAL A 170 24.72 24.26 -10.59
N GLY A 171 25.53 24.30 -9.54
CA GLY A 171 25.58 25.39 -8.56
C GLY A 171 24.56 25.27 -7.41
N GLN A 172 23.61 24.32 -7.47
CA GLN A 172 22.70 24.08 -6.33
C GLN A 172 23.42 23.39 -5.18
N SER A 173 23.07 23.77 -3.95
CA SER A 173 23.49 23.07 -2.73
C SER A 173 22.96 21.64 -2.70
N VAL A 174 23.83 20.68 -2.38
CA VAL A 174 23.49 19.26 -2.24
C VAL A 174 23.68 18.77 -0.81
N PHE A 175 22.89 17.77 -0.42
CA PHE A 175 23.01 17.03 0.83
C PHE A 175 23.01 15.53 0.49
N ALA A 176 24.09 14.83 0.81
CA ALA A 176 24.18 13.37 0.76
C ALA A 176 24.16 12.82 2.19
N LEU A 177 23.36 11.79 2.44
CA LEU A 177 23.17 11.21 3.77
C LEU A 177 23.45 9.71 3.79
N GLY A 178 24.01 9.21 4.89
CA GLY A 178 23.95 7.78 5.20
C GLY A 178 24.90 7.29 6.28
N SER A 179 24.84 5.97 6.49
CA SER A 179 25.66 5.15 7.37
C SER A 179 27.08 4.92 6.86
N ASN A 180 28.08 5.03 7.75
CA ASN A 180 29.44 4.54 7.50
C ASN A 180 29.74 3.29 8.35
N VAL A 181 30.10 2.17 7.70
CA VAL A 181 30.77 1.03 8.33
C VAL A 181 31.77 0.43 7.34
N ILE A 182 33.02 0.22 7.79
CA ILE A 182 34.17 0.06 6.89
C ILE A 182 34.71 -1.38 6.86
N THR A 183 34.66 -2.15 7.97
CA THR A 183 35.11 -3.56 7.97
C THR A 183 34.26 -4.48 8.88
N PRO A 184 34.30 -5.81 8.68
CA PRO A 184 33.73 -6.79 9.62
C PRO A 184 34.54 -6.98 10.92
N TYR A 185 35.60 -6.19 11.16
CA TYR A 185 36.60 -6.47 12.21
C TYR A 185 36.85 -5.31 13.19
N ASP A 186 36.30 -4.13 12.96
CA ASP A 186 36.19 -3.11 14.02
C ASP A 186 35.12 -3.51 15.04
N PRO A 187 35.32 -3.19 16.34
CA PRO A 187 34.29 -3.40 17.36
C PRO A 187 33.06 -2.50 17.10
N PRO A 188 31.89 -2.75 17.72
CA PRO A 188 30.62 -2.05 17.41
C PRO A 188 30.51 -0.56 17.79
N ALA A 189 31.64 0.16 17.87
CA ALA A 189 31.72 1.55 18.26
C ALA A 189 31.70 2.48 17.03
N ALA A 190 30.77 3.43 17.01
CA ALA A 190 30.59 4.46 15.98
C ALA A 190 30.11 3.98 14.58
N ILE A 191 28.92 3.38 14.53
CA ILE A 191 28.04 3.58 13.36
C ILE A 191 27.58 5.05 13.41
N GLY A 192 28.22 5.90 12.62
CA GLY A 192 27.92 7.33 12.54
C GLY A 192 27.00 7.67 11.36
N GLN A 193 26.53 8.92 11.32
CA GLN A 193 25.91 9.48 10.13
C GLN A 193 26.85 10.50 9.52
N GLN A 194 27.09 10.41 8.21
CA GLN A 194 27.85 11.43 7.49
C GLN A 194 26.92 12.26 6.62
N VAL A 195 26.94 13.58 6.84
CA VAL A 195 26.27 14.55 5.98
C VAL A 195 27.29 15.16 5.03
N GLY A 196 27.31 14.67 3.79
CA GLY A 196 28.09 15.29 2.72
C GLY A 196 27.37 16.54 2.22
N THR A 197 27.98 17.72 2.35
CA THR A 197 27.51 18.94 1.67
C THR A 197 28.49 19.39 0.59
N GLY A 198 27.94 20.08 -0.40
CA GLY A 198 28.69 20.67 -1.51
C GLY A 198 27.75 21.41 -2.45
N VAL A 199 28.25 21.73 -3.64
CA VAL A 199 27.41 22.21 -4.75
C VAL A 199 27.57 21.29 -5.95
N VAL A 200 26.49 21.07 -6.70
CA VAL A 200 26.51 20.34 -7.97
C VAL A 200 27.55 21.01 -8.90
N SER A 201 28.61 20.30 -9.24
CA SER A 201 29.59 20.73 -10.25
C SER A 201 29.22 20.21 -11.64
N GLY A 202 28.47 19.11 -11.70
CA GLY A 202 27.85 18.58 -12.90
C GLY A 202 26.74 17.58 -12.57
N ILE A 203 25.75 17.47 -13.45
CA ILE A 203 24.99 16.23 -13.60
C ILE A 203 25.19 15.80 -15.04
N GLY A 204 25.59 14.54 -15.21
CA GLY A 204 25.82 13.95 -16.51
C GLY A 204 25.27 12.53 -16.56
N ASN A 205 25.35 11.92 -17.73
CA ASN A 205 25.25 10.48 -17.83
C ASN A 205 26.64 9.89 -17.58
N ALA A 206 26.75 8.89 -16.70
CA ALA A 206 27.99 8.15 -16.47
C ALA A 206 28.42 7.32 -17.71
N GLY A 207 27.46 6.94 -18.55
CA GLY A 207 27.68 6.07 -19.71
C GLY A 207 26.40 5.31 -20.07
N SER A 208 26.49 3.98 -20.11
CA SER A 208 25.29 3.14 -20.17
C SER A 208 24.70 2.99 -18.76
N ASP A 209 23.68 3.81 -18.47
CA ASP A 209 22.75 3.72 -17.33
C ASP A 209 23.29 4.13 -15.95
N GLY A 210 23.54 5.43 -15.76
CA GLY A 210 23.76 6.02 -14.44
C GLY A 210 23.72 7.55 -14.41
N LEU A 211 22.99 8.12 -13.44
CA LEU A 211 22.97 9.57 -13.20
C LEU A 211 24.21 10.00 -12.41
N LEU A 212 25.23 10.52 -13.11
CA LEU A 212 26.44 11.03 -12.46
C LEU A 212 26.19 12.42 -11.90
N VAL A 213 25.77 12.51 -10.63
CA VAL A 213 25.77 13.75 -9.86
C VAL A 213 27.19 14.00 -9.34
N SER A 214 27.99 14.78 -10.07
CA SER A 214 29.26 15.28 -9.55
C SER A 214 29.03 16.56 -8.75
N TYR A 215 29.65 16.63 -7.57
CA TYR A 215 29.64 17.80 -6.72
C TYR A 215 31.08 18.24 -6.43
N SER A 216 31.32 19.55 -6.39
CA SER A 216 32.60 20.07 -5.92
C SER A 216 32.58 20.12 -4.40
N LYS A 217 33.50 19.38 -3.76
CA LYS A 217 33.78 19.47 -2.33
C LYS A 217 34.11 20.93 -1.99
N GLY A 218 33.25 21.59 -1.21
CA GLY A 218 33.56 22.90 -0.64
C GLY A 218 34.65 22.77 0.43
N SER A 219 35.43 23.83 0.64
CA SER A 219 36.58 23.84 1.57
C SER A 219 36.22 23.80 3.06
N LYS A 220 35.03 23.30 3.44
CA LYS A 220 34.46 23.34 4.80
C LYS A 220 33.69 22.05 5.14
N GLY A 221 34.33 20.91 4.93
CA GLY A 221 33.76 19.59 5.22
C GLY A 221 34.63 18.49 4.63
N THR A 222 35.46 17.85 5.46
CA THR A 222 36.37 16.79 5.00
C THR A 222 35.79 15.42 5.29
N PHE A 223 35.33 14.75 4.23
CA PHE A 223 35.18 13.30 4.21
C PHE A 223 36.46 12.64 4.74
N LEU A 224 36.37 11.97 5.88
CA LEU A 224 37.44 11.16 6.43
C LEU A 224 37.48 9.82 5.67
N ASN A 225 38.44 9.72 4.76
CA ASN A 225 38.88 8.52 4.05
C ASN A 225 37.78 7.71 3.32
N ALA A 226 37.63 7.94 2.02
CA ALA A 226 36.63 7.26 1.19
C ALA A 226 37.08 5.84 0.80
N ASP A 227 36.64 4.83 1.55
CA ASP A 227 36.60 3.42 1.08
C ASP A 227 35.40 2.66 1.70
N SER A 228 34.20 3.24 1.60
CA SER A 228 32.91 2.55 1.80
C SER A 228 31.76 3.28 1.08
N GLY A 229 31.92 3.58 -0.22
CA GLY A 229 30.89 4.23 -1.07
C GLY A 229 29.74 3.29 -1.49
N ASP A 230 29.37 2.39 -0.58
CA ASP A 230 28.71 1.09 -0.78
C ASP A 230 27.65 0.95 0.33
N SER A 231 26.76 1.97 0.37
CA SER A 231 25.67 2.13 1.35
C SER A 231 24.34 2.60 0.74
N GLY A 232 24.26 2.89 -0.57
CA GLY A 232 23.06 3.38 -1.26
C GLY A 232 22.54 4.75 -0.79
N SER A 233 23.44 5.70 -0.50
CA SER A 233 23.09 7.02 0.04
C SER A 233 22.19 7.85 -0.88
N PRO A 234 21.06 8.39 -0.41
CA PRO A 234 20.28 9.38 -1.15
C PRO A 234 21.01 10.73 -1.26
N VAL A 235 20.82 11.40 -2.40
CA VAL A 235 21.29 12.75 -2.67
C VAL A 235 20.10 13.67 -2.86
N PHE A 236 20.04 14.72 -2.05
CA PHE A 236 19.01 15.74 -2.08
C PHE A 236 19.57 17.09 -2.54
N ILE A 237 18.69 17.95 -3.06
CA ILE A 237 18.97 19.37 -3.24
C ILE A 237 17.91 20.22 -2.52
N THR A 238 18.24 21.47 -2.20
CA THR A 238 17.23 22.49 -1.91
C THR A 238 16.57 22.93 -3.23
N TYR A 239 15.27 22.64 -3.38
CA TYR A 239 14.47 23.14 -4.49
C TYR A 239 13.25 23.88 -3.92
N LYS A 240 13.14 25.19 -4.22
CA LYS A 240 12.15 26.10 -3.62
C LYS A 240 12.09 26.12 -2.08
N GLY A 241 13.24 25.96 -1.42
CA GLY A 241 13.31 25.94 0.04
C GLY A 241 12.76 24.65 0.67
N GLN A 242 12.42 23.63 -0.14
CA GLN A 242 12.14 22.29 0.33
C GLN A 242 13.23 21.33 -0.12
N LEU A 243 13.39 20.24 0.61
CA LEU A 243 14.26 19.14 0.23
C LEU A 243 13.64 18.36 -0.94
N THR A 244 14.42 17.94 -1.92
CA THR A 244 13.94 17.12 -3.05
C THR A 244 15.00 16.11 -3.44
N LEU A 245 14.60 14.84 -3.59
CA LEU A 245 15.46 13.72 -3.97
C LEU A 245 15.90 13.89 -5.44
N LEU A 246 17.21 13.95 -5.64
CA LEU A 246 17.86 14.05 -6.94
C LEU A 246 18.22 12.66 -7.48
N GLY A 247 18.57 11.72 -6.60
CA GLY A 247 18.90 10.34 -6.94
C GLY A 247 19.52 9.57 -5.76
N VAL A 248 19.94 8.34 -6.03
CA VAL A 248 20.73 7.49 -5.13
C VAL A 248 22.17 7.42 -5.67
N PHE A 249 23.17 7.44 -4.80
CA PHE A 249 24.58 7.56 -5.18
C PHE A 249 25.38 6.27 -5.00
N TYR A 250 26.30 6.05 -5.94
CA TYR A 250 27.31 4.99 -5.93
C TYR A 250 28.67 5.57 -6.36
N TYR A 251 29.76 5.08 -5.75
CA TYR A 251 31.12 5.49 -6.10
C TYR A 251 31.93 4.30 -6.68
N PRO A 252 32.22 4.27 -7.99
CA PRO A 252 33.12 3.26 -8.55
C PRO A 252 34.55 3.47 -8.01
N THR A 253 35.19 2.41 -7.54
CA THR A 253 36.42 2.52 -6.74
C THR A 253 37.63 3.01 -7.52
N GLN A 254 38.33 3.97 -6.90
CA GLN A 254 39.72 4.39 -7.12
C GLN A 254 40.21 4.62 -8.57
N THR A 255 40.27 5.89 -8.99
CA THR A 255 41.57 6.54 -9.29
C THR A 255 41.46 8.06 -9.36
N SER A 256 42.52 8.77 -8.99
CA SER A 256 42.56 10.23 -8.89
C SER A 256 42.78 10.92 -10.24
N SER A 257 41.73 11.06 -11.05
CA SER A 257 41.77 11.93 -12.25
C SER A 257 40.45 12.64 -12.51
N LEU A 258 40.50 13.97 -12.64
CA LEU A 258 39.37 14.79 -13.09
C LEU A 258 39.24 14.68 -14.61
N VAL A 259 38.41 13.77 -15.09
CA VAL A 259 38.09 13.64 -16.52
C VAL A 259 36.82 14.44 -16.85
N PRO A 260 36.91 15.59 -17.56
CA PRO A 260 35.73 16.34 -17.97
C PRO A 260 35.07 15.69 -19.19
N MET A 261 33.90 15.08 -19.03
CA MET A 261 33.10 14.55 -20.14
C MET A 261 31.99 15.55 -20.55
N THR A 262 31.91 15.81 -21.86
CA THR A 262 30.88 16.68 -22.47
C THR A 262 29.69 15.84 -22.94
N VAL A 263 28.47 16.35 -22.78
CA VAL A 263 27.21 15.60 -22.94
C VAL A 263 26.44 16.03 -24.20
N GLY A 264 25.81 15.06 -24.88
CA GLY A 264 24.89 15.28 -26.01
C GLY A 264 23.42 15.13 -25.61
N THR A 265 22.50 15.71 -26.40
CA THR A 265 21.09 15.89 -26.05
C THR A 265 20.14 14.89 -26.72
N THR A 266 19.40 14.12 -25.92
CA THR A 266 18.20 13.37 -26.33
C THR A 266 17.18 13.33 -25.20
N SER A 267 15.88 13.42 -25.53
CA SER A 267 14.80 13.39 -24.53
C SER A 267 14.55 11.98 -24.00
N TYR A 268 14.41 11.86 -22.68
CA TYR A 268 13.91 10.68 -21.96
C TYR A 268 12.98 11.15 -20.84
N ASP A 269 11.83 10.52 -20.69
CA ASP A 269 10.88 10.79 -19.61
C ASP A 269 10.97 9.67 -18.55
N PRO A 270 11.61 9.88 -17.38
CA PRO A 270 11.68 8.89 -16.32
C PRO A 270 10.36 8.73 -15.55
N VAL A 271 9.44 9.68 -15.68
CA VAL A 271 8.16 9.67 -14.97
C VAL A 271 7.27 8.56 -15.53
N THR A 272 7.13 8.47 -16.85
CA THR A 272 6.22 7.50 -17.50
C THR A 272 6.56 6.03 -17.16
N PRO A 273 7.82 5.53 -17.30
CA PRO A 273 8.16 4.15 -16.97
C PRO A 273 7.98 3.83 -15.49
N THR A 274 8.41 4.73 -14.60
CA THR A 274 8.31 4.50 -13.16
C THR A 274 6.86 4.50 -12.70
N ASN A 275 6.03 5.43 -13.20
CA ASN A 275 4.60 5.46 -12.90
C ASN A 275 3.85 4.24 -13.44
N ALA A 276 4.29 3.65 -14.56
CA ALA A 276 3.75 2.37 -15.04
C ALA A 276 4.11 1.19 -14.11
N GLN A 277 5.27 1.23 -13.43
CA GLN A 277 5.65 0.25 -12.42
C GLN A 277 4.97 0.47 -11.05
N LEU A 278 4.62 1.72 -10.72
CA LEU A 278 3.95 2.06 -9.46
C LEU A 278 2.42 1.94 -9.51
N ALA A 279 1.81 2.06 -10.69
CA ALA A 279 0.35 1.97 -10.86
C ALA A 279 -0.32 0.70 -10.28
N PRO A 280 0.30 -0.50 -10.30
CA PRO A 280 -0.25 -1.69 -9.63
C PRO A 280 -0.35 -1.59 -8.10
N TYR A 281 0.38 -0.64 -7.50
CA TYR A 281 0.45 -0.38 -6.05
C TYR A 281 -0.29 0.90 -5.64
N GLY A 282 -1.14 1.46 -6.52
CA GLY A 282 -1.90 2.66 -6.19
C GLY A 282 -1.10 3.96 -6.12
N TYR A 283 0.16 4.00 -6.58
CA TYR A 283 0.99 5.22 -6.55
C TYR A 283 1.37 5.74 -7.93
N ALA A 284 1.61 7.05 -8.02
CA ALA A 284 2.18 7.72 -9.18
C ALA A 284 3.22 8.74 -8.70
N LEU A 285 4.45 8.69 -9.22
CA LEU A 285 5.45 9.72 -8.92
C LEU A 285 5.01 11.07 -9.47
N ARG A 286 5.36 12.07 -8.68
CA ARG A 286 4.92 13.45 -8.81
C ARG A 286 6.13 14.35 -8.93
N PHE A 287 6.12 15.19 -9.95
CA PHE A 287 7.23 16.06 -10.31
C PHE A 287 6.76 17.51 -10.41
N THR A 288 6.99 18.29 -9.35
CA THR A 288 6.55 19.68 -9.31
C THR A 288 7.48 20.55 -10.16
N ILE A 289 7.06 20.87 -11.38
CA ILE A 289 7.78 21.85 -12.20
C ILE A 289 7.53 23.25 -11.62
N TYR A 290 8.51 23.69 -10.83
CA TYR A 290 8.42 24.80 -9.90
C TYR A 290 9.29 25.97 -10.39
N ASP A 291 8.70 26.91 -11.12
CA ASP A 291 9.41 28.12 -11.57
C ASP A 291 9.67 29.09 -10.40
N VAL A 292 10.92 29.57 -10.30
CA VAL A 292 11.47 30.40 -9.20
C VAL A 292 11.41 31.90 -9.59
N PRO A 293 11.24 32.86 -8.65
CA PRO A 293 10.76 34.22 -8.95
C PRO A 293 11.74 35.22 -9.62
N THR A 294 12.65 34.78 -10.50
CA THR A 294 13.44 35.69 -11.36
C THR A 294 13.01 35.53 -12.82
N ASP A 295 12.10 36.42 -13.24
CA ASP A 295 11.36 36.34 -14.51
C ASP A 295 12.21 36.73 -15.74
N THR A 296 13.20 35.90 -16.05
CA THR A 296 14.09 36.06 -17.21
C THR A 296 14.30 34.77 -18.01
N ALA A 297 13.87 33.61 -17.50
CA ALA A 297 14.02 32.30 -18.15
C ALA A 297 12.68 31.59 -18.50
N ASN A 298 11.53 32.07 -18.00
CA ASN A 298 10.15 31.72 -18.39
C ASN A 298 9.98 30.27 -18.92
N THR A 299 10.10 29.26 -18.05
CA THR A 299 10.17 27.83 -18.45
C THR A 299 8.81 27.14 -18.54
N ALA A 300 7.89 27.36 -17.59
CA ALA A 300 6.50 26.92 -17.72
C ALA A 300 5.70 27.90 -18.60
N ASN A 301 4.54 27.48 -19.12
CA ASN A 301 3.64 28.40 -19.82
C ASN A 301 2.61 28.94 -18.82
N VAL A 302 2.67 30.23 -18.52
CA VAL A 302 1.83 30.87 -17.49
C VAL A 302 0.58 31.45 -18.13
N TRP A 303 -0.59 31.21 -17.53
CA TRP A 303 -1.85 31.83 -17.93
C TRP A 303 -1.86 33.32 -17.57
N THR A 304 -1.98 34.17 -18.58
CA THR A 304 -2.06 35.63 -18.45
C THR A 304 -3.47 36.17 -18.71
N GLY A 305 -4.34 35.42 -19.41
CA GLY A 305 -5.67 35.91 -19.81
C GLY A 305 -5.66 37.15 -20.72
N GLY A 306 -4.50 37.57 -21.23
CA GLY A 306 -4.29 38.85 -21.92
C GLY A 306 -4.91 38.95 -23.32
N GLY A 307 -5.48 37.87 -23.85
CA GLY A 307 -6.11 37.80 -25.18
C GLY A 307 -7.55 38.29 -25.25
N GLY A 308 -8.05 38.99 -24.22
CA GLY A 308 -9.40 39.57 -24.19
C GLY A 308 -10.56 38.56 -24.21
N SER A 309 -10.28 37.28 -24.01
CA SER A 309 -11.25 36.20 -23.97
C SER A 309 -10.70 35.02 -23.16
N GLY A 310 -11.55 34.20 -22.54
CA GLY A 310 -11.11 33.05 -21.76
C GLY A 310 -10.54 31.86 -22.55
N ALA A 311 -10.37 31.94 -23.87
CA ALA A 311 -10.06 30.78 -24.70
C ALA A 311 -8.68 30.16 -24.40
N PHE A 312 -8.64 28.88 -24.01
CA PHE A 312 -7.38 28.14 -23.76
C PHE A 312 -6.49 28.12 -25.01
N GLY A 313 -7.10 27.97 -26.19
CA GLY A 313 -6.40 27.94 -27.48
C GLY A 313 -5.93 29.31 -28.00
N ALA A 314 -6.20 30.43 -27.30
CA ALA A 314 -5.72 31.74 -27.71
C ALA A 314 -4.28 31.96 -27.22
N THR A 315 -3.35 32.10 -28.15
CA THR A 315 -1.91 32.29 -27.87
C THR A 315 -1.59 33.51 -27.00
N ALA A 316 -2.42 34.56 -27.06
CA ALA A 316 -2.29 35.78 -26.26
C ALA A 316 -2.66 35.61 -24.77
N ASN A 317 -3.26 34.47 -24.37
CA ASN A 317 -3.54 34.14 -22.96
C ASN A 317 -2.36 33.45 -22.24
N TRP A 318 -1.20 33.34 -22.91
CA TRP A 318 -0.08 32.52 -22.48
C TRP A 318 1.23 33.31 -22.49
N SER A 319 2.04 33.20 -21.43
CA SER A 319 3.32 33.92 -21.27
C SER A 319 4.36 33.61 -22.35
N LYS A 320 4.14 32.57 -23.17
CA LYS A 320 5.01 32.18 -24.30
C LYS A 320 4.44 32.50 -25.68
N GLY A 321 3.32 33.23 -25.78
CA GLY A 321 2.69 33.54 -27.07
C GLY A 321 2.29 32.30 -27.89
N SER A 322 2.07 31.17 -27.22
CA SER A 322 1.87 29.85 -27.82
C SER A 322 0.98 28.99 -26.94
N VAL A 323 0.13 28.15 -27.55
CA VAL A 323 -0.72 27.21 -26.82
C VAL A 323 0.17 26.09 -26.25
N PRO A 324 0.06 25.76 -24.95
CA PRO A 324 0.83 24.67 -24.35
C PRO A 324 0.37 23.31 -24.89
N ALA A 325 1.34 22.44 -25.21
CA ALA A 325 1.11 21.07 -25.67
C ALA A 325 2.02 20.01 -25.01
N ALA A 326 3.22 20.41 -24.55
CA ALA A 326 4.25 19.50 -24.01
C ALA A 326 4.96 20.02 -22.75
N LEU A 327 4.38 21.03 -22.07
CA LEU A 327 4.89 21.61 -20.82
C LEU A 327 3.76 21.63 -19.78
N PRO A 328 4.08 21.64 -18.47
CA PRO A 328 3.09 21.97 -17.45
C PRO A 328 2.64 23.42 -17.59
N VAL A 329 1.34 23.64 -17.39
CA VAL A 329 0.73 24.96 -17.38
C VAL A 329 0.65 25.51 -15.96
N VAL A 330 0.88 26.81 -15.82
CA VAL A 330 0.88 27.49 -14.52
C VAL A 330 -0.21 28.54 -14.50
N PHE A 331 -1.03 28.51 -13.46
CA PHE A 331 -2.09 29.49 -13.22
C PHE A 331 -1.71 30.35 -12.02
N ASP A 332 -1.68 31.67 -12.23
CA ASP A 332 -1.24 32.66 -11.25
C ASP A 332 -2.25 33.82 -11.24
N GLY A 333 -2.80 34.14 -10.08
CA GLY A 333 -3.86 35.14 -9.94
C GLY A 333 -3.39 36.56 -10.20
N ALA A 334 -2.09 36.83 -9.98
CA ALA A 334 -1.49 38.12 -10.31
C ALA A 334 -1.30 38.31 -11.82
N ALA A 335 -1.15 37.23 -12.58
CA ALA A 335 -0.89 37.28 -14.02
C ALA A 335 -2.18 37.30 -14.87
N ALA A 336 -3.27 36.71 -14.39
CA ALA A 336 -4.43 36.33 -15.19
C ALA A 336 -5.36 37.47 -15.67
N GLY A 337 -5.07 38.74 -15.36
CA GLY A 337 -5.89 39.90 -15.78
C GLY A 337 -7.35 39.90 -15.30
N GLY A 338 -7.69 39.06 -14.32
CA GLY A 338 -9.08 38.80 -13.88
C GLY A 338 -9.81 37.73 -14.71
N GLN A 339 -9.23 37.23 -15.80
CA GLN A 339 -9.82 36.20 -16.66
C GLN A 339 -9.63 34.80 -16.06
N THR A 340 -10.46 34.46 -15.07
CA THR A 340 -10.45 33.17 -14.37
C THR A 340 -11.29 32.07 -15.04
N THR A 341 -12.28 32.44 -15.87
CA THR A 341 -12.99 31.47 -16.71
C THR A 341 -12.12 31.11 -17.92
N VAL A 342 -11.83 29.82 -18.09
CA VAL A 342 -10.99 29.27 -19.15
C VAL A 342 -11.84 28.38 -20.05
N SER A 343 -11.93 28.65 -21.36
CA SER A 343 -12.81 27.92 -22.29
C SER A 343 -12.06 27.07 -23.30
N LEU A 344 -12.48 25.81 -23.42
CA LEU A 344 -11.91 24.84 -24.36
C LEU A 344 -12.78 24.75 -25.62
N ALA A 345 -12.43 25.55 -26.63
CA ALA A 345 -13.08 25.57 -27.94
C ALA A 345 -12.70 24.37 -28.86
N ALA A 346 -11.59 23.70 -28.54
CA ALA A 346 -11.13 22.44 -29.13
C ALA A 346 -10.43 21.60 -28.05
N ASN A 347 -10.19 20.31 -28.29
CA ASN A 347 -9.44 19.45 -27.36
C ASN A 347 -8.03 20.02 -27.09
N GLN A 348 -7.56 19.95 -25.85
CA GLN A 348 -6.26 20.48 -25.41
C GLN A 348 -5.44 19.37 -24.73
N ALA A 349 -4.11 19.54 -24.68
CA ALA A 349 -3.20 18.62 -24.00
C ALA A 349 -2.13 19.37 -23.20
N VAL A 350 -1.85 18.93 -21.97
CA VAL A 350 -0.82 19.52 -21.09
C VAL A 350 -0.01 18.41 -20.41
N ARG A 351 1.27 18.64 -20.07
CA ARG A 351 2.01 17.69 -19.22
C ARG A 351 1.45 17.62 -17.79
N GLY A 352 0.80 18.67 -17.34
CA GLY A 352 0.17 18.80 -16.04
C GLY A 352 -0.14 20.27 -15.71
N MET A 353 -0.64 20.54 -14.50
CA MET A 353 -1.17 21.86 -14.12
C MET A 353 -0.76 22.25 -12.71
N LEU A 354 -0.34 23.50 -12.51
CA LEU A 354 -0.05 24.08 -11.19
C LEU A 354 -0.80 25.41 -11.00
N PHE A 355 -1.75 25.43 -10.08
CA PHE A 355 -2.34 26.67 -9.57
C PHE A 355 -1.51 27.11 -8.36
N ARG A 356 -0.77 28.21 -8.49
CA ARG A 356 0.08 28.75 -7.42
C ARG A 356 -0.75 29.26 -6.26
N SER A 357 -0.15 29.40 -5.08
CA SER A 357 -0.78 30.05 -3.91
C SER A 357 -1.40 31.42 -4.25
N THR A 358 -0.74 32.20 -5.12
CA THR A 358 -1.18 33.49 -5.65
C THR A 358 -2.45 33.46 -6.53
N ALA A 359 -2.99 32.31 -6.92
CA ALA A 359 -4.26 32.18 -7.66
C ALA A 359 -5.54 32.46 -6.84
N GLY A 360 -5.41 33.00 -5.62
CA GLY A 360 -6.45 33.01 -4.59
C GLY A 360 -7.64 33.98 -4.80
N GLY A 361 -7.67 34.76 -5.89
CA GLY A 361 -8.67 35.82 -6.07
C GLY A 361 -10.11 35.34 -6.29
N SER A 362 -10.29 34.23 -7.01
CA SER A 362 -11.62 33.62 -7.25
C SER A 362 -11.59 32.13 -7.62
N GLY A 363 -10.41 31.56 -7.91
CA GLY A 363 -10.29 30.23 -8.50
C GLY A 363 -10.58 30.23 -10.01
N PHE A 364 -9.97 29.30 -10.73
CA PHE A 364 -10.15 29.14 -12.18
C PHE A 364 -11.27 28.14 -12.47
N THR A 365 -12.07 28.44 -13.51
CA THR A 365 -13.17 27.56 -13.96
C THR A 365 -12.98 27.20 -15.43
N PHE A 366 -12.64 25.94 -15.70
CA PHE A 366 -12.53 25.40 -17.06
C PHE A 366 -13.91 25.04 -17.59
N THR A 367 -14.22 25.43 -18.83
CA THR A 367 -15.57 25.38 -19.41
C THR A 367 -15.55 24.92 -20.87
N GLY A 368 -16.63 24.28 -21.32
CA GLY A 368 -16.82 23.80 -22.68
C GLY A 368 -17.10 22.30 -22.74
N THR A 369 -17.26 21.77 -23.95
CA THR A 369 -17.54 20.34 -24.19
C THR A 369 -16.31 19.55 -24.65
N ASN A 370 -15.22 20.24 -24.99
CA ASN A 370 -13.97 19.61 -25.45
C ASN A 370 -13.13 19.09 -24.28
N THR A 371 -12.33 18.07 -24.55
CA THR A 371 -11.52 17.34 -23.57
C THR A 371 -10.21 18.04 -23.25
N LEU A 372 -9.82 18.04 -21.97
CA LEU A 372 -8.48 18.35 -21.50
C LEU A 372 -7.70 17.06 -21.24
N ALA A 373 -6.69 16.77 -22.06
CA ALA A 373 -5.77 15.67 -21.83
C ALA A 373 -4.64 16.11 -20.87
N VAL A 374 -4.41 15.34 -19.80
CA VAL A 374 -3.40 15.64 -18.78
C VAL A 374 -2.35 14.53 -18.73
N GLY A 375 -1.08 14.93 -18.84
CA GLY A 375 0.10 14.07 -18.82
C GLY A 375 0.68 13.82 -17.42
N THR A 376 1.90 13.30 -17.37
CA THR A 376 2.49 12.67 -16.18
C THR A 376 2.84 13.56 -14.99
N THR A 377 2.72 14.90 -15.06
CA THR A 377 2.97 15.78 -13.90
C THR A 377 1.70 16.19 -13.16
N GLY A 378 0.53 15.63 -13.51
CA GLY A 378 -0.69 15.73 -12.70
C GLY A 378 -1.33 17.11 -12.62
N ILE A 379 -2.08 17.36 -11.55
CA ILE A 379 -2.73 18.65 -11.25
C ILE A 379 -2.45 19.00 -9.79
N ARG A 380 -1.98 20.21 -9.48
CA ARG A 380 -1.86 20.69 -8.10
C ARG A 380 -2.50 22.07 -7.90
N ASN A 381 -3.32 22.18 -6.86
CA ASN A 381 -3.81 23.46 -6.35
C ASN A 381 -3.13 23.86 -5.04
N GLU A 382 -2.15 24.77 -5.11
CA GLU A 382 -1.54 25.42 -3.94
C GLU A 382 -2.34 26.66 -3.49
N SER A 383 -3.35 27.07 -4.26
CA SER A 383 -4.19 28.22 -3.94
C SER A 383 -5.26 27.87 -2.92
N ALA A 384 -5.57 28.81 -2.01
CA ALA A 384 -6.72 28.71 -1.12
C ALA A 384 -8.07 28.70 -1.89
N ALA A 385 -8.10 29.21 -3.12
CA ALA A 385 -9.30 29.18 -3.95
C ALA A 385 -9.54 27.79 -4.57
N THR A 386 -10.82 27.45 -4.78
CA THR A 386 -11.24 26.18 -5.42
C THR A 386 -11.04 26.25 -6.93
N GLN A 387 -10.44 25.21 -7.52
CA GLN A 387 -10.26 25.11 -8.98
C GLN A 387 -11.31 24.16 -9.56
N THR A 388 -12.04 24.59 -10.60
CA THR A 388 -13.22 23.89 -11.11
C THR A 388 -13.05 23.47 -12.56
N PHE A 389 -13.23 22.19 -12.85
CA PHE A 389 -13.11 21.57 -14.16
C PHE A 389 -14.48 21.14 -14.69
N SER A 390 -15.18 22.06 -15.35
CA SER A 390 -16.43 21.81 -16.08
C SER A 390 -16.18 21.46 -17.55
N VAL A 391 -15.18 20.61 -17.78
CA VAL A 391 -14.77 20.02 -19.06
C VAL A 391 -14.41 18.55 -18.85
N PRO A 392 -14.63 17.64 -19.82
CA PRO A 392 -14.09 16.28 -19.75
C PRO A 392 -12.57 16.29 -19.61
N VAL A 393 -12.03 15.37 -18.79
CA VAL A 393 -10.60 15.22 -18.56
C VAL A 393 -10.16 13.81 -18.94
N THR A 394 -9.05 13.67 -19.68
CA THR A 394 -8.48 12.37 -20.06
C THR A 394 -7.05 12.23 -19.56
N LEU A 395 -6.75 11.10 -18.95
CA LEU A 395 -5.44 10.83 -18.38
C LEU A 395 -4.54 10.20 -19.44
N SER A 396 -3.42 10.85 -19.76
CA SER A 396 -2.45 10.42 -20.80
C SER A 396 -1.26 9.65 -20.22
N GLY A 397 -1.40 9.22 -18.97
CA GLY A 397 -0.39 8.61 -18.10
C GLY A 397 -0.94 8.61 -16.67
N ALA A 398 -0.37 7.83 -15.74
CA ALA A 398 -0.84 7.84 -14.35
C ALA A 398 -0.68 9.24 -13.72
N GLN A 399 -1.66 9.62 -12.91
CA GLN A 399 -1.84 10.98 -12.40
C GLN A 399 -1.65 11.07 -10.90
N ASN A 400 -1.22 12.25 -10.45
CA ASN A 400 -1.46 12.72 -9.09
C ASN A 400 -2.24 14.04 -9.11
N TRP A 401 -3.41 14.10 -8.46
CA TRP A 401 -4.25 15.29 -8.35
C TRP A 401 -4.30 15.78 -6.91
N GLU A 402 -3.72 16.95 -6.65
CA GLU A 402 -3.44 17.48 -5.32
C GLU A 402 -4.27 18.72 -4.99
N ALA A 403 -5.15 18.58 -4.01
CA ALA A 403 -5.82 19.70 -3.34
C ALA A 403 -5.01 20.08 -2.08
N GLU A 404 -4.06 21.02 -2.23
CA GLU A 404 -3.10 21.39 -1.16
C GLU A 404 -3.56 22.63 -0.39
N GLY A 405 -3.71 23.76 -1.08
CA GLY A 405 -4.16 25.01 -0.49
C GLY A 405 -5.68 25.11 -0.39
N GLY A 406 -6.38 24.56 -1.37
CA GLY A 406 -7.83 24.62 -1.53
C GLY A 406 -8.35 23.53 -2.46
N ASN A 407 -9.67 23.42 -2.56
CA ASN A 407 -10.32 22.25 -3.15
C ASN A 407 -10.12 22.13 -4.67
N LEU A 408 -10.25 20.90 -5.18
CA LEU A 408 -10.43 20.60 -6.60
C LEU A 408 -11.86 20.14 -6.86
N VAL A 409 -12.48 20.56 -7.97
CA VAL A 409 -13.83 20.13 -8.36
C VAL A 409 -13.85 19.73 -9.83
N PHE A 410 -14.33 18.52 -10.14
CA PHE A 410 -14.43 17.99 -11.50
C PHE A 410 -15.89 17.70 -11.84
N ASN A 411 -16.48 18.56 -12.69
CA ASN A 411 -17.86 18.43 -13.17
C ASN A 411 -17.95 17.70 -14.52
N GLY A 412 -16.88 17.72 -15.32
CA GLY A 412 -16.77 16.86 -16.49
C GLY A 412 -16.38 15.42 -16.13
N THR A 413 -16.60 14.49 -17.06
CA THR A 413 -16.19 13.09 -16.94
C THR A 413 -14.67 12.96 -16.87
N VAL A 414 -14.18 11.88 -16.24
CA VAL A 414 -12.74 11.56 -16.15
C VAL A 414 -12.47 10.23 -16.83
N ALA A 415 -11.85 10.24 -18.00
CA ALA A 415 -11.42 9.04 -18.71
C ALA A 415 -10.00 8.67 -18.28
N ASN A 416 -9.85 7.64 -17.45
CA ASN A 416 -8.56 7.21 -16.93
C ASN A 416 -7.67 6.53 -18.00
N GLY A 417 -8.26 6.06 -19.09
CA GLY A 417 -7.52 5.53 -20.25
C GLY A 417 -6.70 4.26 -19.96
N GLY A 418 -6.98 3.55 -18.85
CA GLY A 418 -6.14 2.45 -18.36
C GLY A 418 -5.12 2.87 -17.30
N ASN A 419 -4.94 4.17 -17.08
CA ASN A 419 -4.01 4.72 -16.10
C ASN A 419 -4.63 4.83 -14.70
N LEU A 420 -3.79 4.77 -13.68
CA LEU A 420 -4.17 5.10 -12.31
C LEU A 420 -4.43 6.61 -12.14
N LEU A 421 -5.50 6.94 -11.41
CA LEU A 421 -5.74 8.28 -10.88
C LEU A 421 -5.50 8.30 -9.37
N VAL A 422 -4.41 8.93 -8.90
CA VAL A 422 -4.23 9.28 -7.49
C VAL A 422 -4.88 10.63 -7.21
N VAL A 423 -5.66 10.73 -6.15
CA VAL A 423 -6.24 11.97 -5.61
C VAL A 423 -5.74 12.17 -4.19
N GLN A 424 -5.21 13.35 -3.86
CA GLN A 424 -4.59 13.58 -2.56
C GLN A 424 -4.55 15.04 -2.10
N GLY A 425 -3.98 15.26 -0.92
CA GLY A 425 -3.66 16.58 -0.35
C GLY A 425 -4.38 16.85 0.96
N ALA A 426 -4.17 18.05 1.50
CA ALA A 426 -4.75 18.50 2.77
C ALA A 426 -6.17 19.13 2.63
N LYS A 427 -6.79 19.02 1.46
CA LYS A 427 -8.09 19.62 1.08
C LYS A 427 -8.91 18.66 0.22
N ASP A 428 -10.16 19.01 -0.03
CA ASP A 428 -11.10 18.08 -0.65
C ASP A 428 -11.05 18.10 -2.19
N THR A 429 -11.33 16.94 -2.79
CA THR A 429 -11.51 16.78 -4.23
C THR A 429 -12.91 16.22 -4.51
N THR A 430 -13.74 16.98 -5.21
CA THR A 430 -15.12 16.61 -5.54
C THR A 430 -15.19 16.14 -6.99
N LEU A 431 -15.62 14.89 -7.20
CA LEU A 431 -15.73 14.25 -8.52
C LEU A 431 -17.22 14.04 -8.84
N ASN A 432 -17.78 15.00 -9.59
CA ASN A 432 -19.19 15.03 -10.01
C ASN A 432 -19.42 14.36 -11.37
N GLY A 433 -18.39 14.27 -12.22
CA GLY A 433 -18.44 13.50 -13.46
C GLY A 433 -18.01 12.03 -13.27
N VAL A 434 -18.51 11.15 -14.15
CA VAL A 434 -18.15 9.73 -14.15
C VAL A 434 -16.67 9.53 -14.46
N ILE A 435 -15.96 8.85 -13.55
CA ILE A 435 -14.65 8.24 -13.75
C ILE A 435 -14.85 6.91 -14.50
N SER A 436 -14.07 6.69 -15.57
CA SER A 436 -14.25 5.57 -16.51
C SER A 436 -12.93 5.06 -17.08
N GLY A 437 -12.91 3.81 -17.54
CA GLY A 437 -11.74 3.18 -18.19
C GLY A 437 -11.06 2.08 -17.37
N ALA A 438 -10.09 1.39 -17.96
CA ALA A 438 -9.54 0.16 -17.38
C ALA A 438 -8.66 0.36 -16.13
N GLY A 439 -8.22 1.59 -15.85
CA GLY A 439 -7.32 1.90 -14.74
C GLY A 439 -8.01 1.94 -13.38
N GLY A 440 -7.20 2.10 -12.33
CA GLY A 440 -7.67 2.22 -10.94
C GLY A 440 -7.87 3.66 -10.47
N PHE A 441 -8.26 3.78 -9.21
CA PHE A 441 -8.34 5.04 -8.45
C PHE A 441 -7.59 4.85 -7.12
N ALA A 442 -6.86 5.86 -6.67
CA ALA A 442 -6.18 5.84 -5.37
C ALA A 442 -6.46 7.12 -4.59
N LYS A 443 -6.46 7.01 -3.26
CA LYS A 443 -6.73 8.10 -2.34
C LYS A 443 -5.66 8.18 -1.24
N ASP A 444 -4.90 9.26 -1.28
CA ASP A 444 -3.77 9.57 -0.39
C ASP A 444 -4.00 10.94 0.28
N GLY A 445 -3.17 11.33 1.26
CA GLY A 445 -3.33 12.55 2.06
C GLY A 445 -4.62 12.64 2.88
N VAL A 446 -4.69 13.58 3.83
CA VAL A 446 -5.78 13.62 4.83
C VAL A 446 -7.14 14.12 4.32
N GLY A 447 -7.21 14.75 3.15
CA GLY A 447 -8.45 15.32 2.58
C GLY A 447 -9.51 14.27 2.18
N VAL A 448 -10.70 14.74 1.75
CA VAL A 448 -11.79 13.88 1.28
C VAL A 448 -11.88 13.87 -0.25
N ALA A 449 -11.90 12.68 -0.87
CA ALA A 449 -12.36 12.50 -2.24
C ALA A 449 -13.84 12.12 -2.24
N THR A 450 -14.72 12.98 -2.76
CA THR A 450 -16.17 12.72 -2.81
C THR A 450 -16.58 12.28 -4.22
N LEU A 451 -17.15 11.08 -4.35
CA LEU A 451 -17.61 10.50 -5.62
C LEU A 451 -19.14 10.68 -5.76
N ASN A 452 -19.56 11.69 -6.53
CA ASN A 452 -20.97 12.05 -6.73
C ASN A 452 -21.58 11.44 -8.01
N ALA A 453 -20.88 10.48 -8.64
CA ALA A 453 -21.33 9.77 -9.84
C ALA A 453 -21.10 8.26 -9.71
N ALA A 454 -21.95 7.46 -10.37
CA ALA A 454 -21.76 6.01 -10.49
C ALA A 454 -20.61 5.72 -11.45
N ASN A 455 -19.43 5.38 -10.90
CA ASN A 455 -18.20 5.27 -11.69
C ASN A 455 -18.10 3.89 -12.39
N THR A 456 -17.45 3.90 -13.55
CA THR A 456 -17.39 2.74 -14.47
C THR A 456 -15.95 2.28 -14.74
N TYR A 457 -14.99 2.73 -13.93
CA TYR A 457 -13.63 2.20 -14.00
C TYR A 457 -13.56 0.77 -13.46
N SER A 458 -12.62 -0.04 -13.97
CA SER A 458 -12.51 -1.47 -13.62
C SER A 458 -11.27 -1.84 -12.80
N GLY A 459 -10.29 -0.95 -12.67
CA GLY A 459 -9.14 -1.18 -11.80
C GLY A 459 -9.47 -0.96 -10.32
N THR A 460 -8.62 -1.49 -9.45
CA THR A 460 -8.70 -1.39 -7.98
C THR A 460 -8.89 0.05 -7.48
N THR A 461 -9.67 0.19 -6.41
CA THR A 461 -9.79 1.41 -5.61
C THR A 461 -8.88 1.29 -4.38
N PHE A 462 -7.74 1.97 -4.39
CA PHE A 462 -6.80 2.03 -3.26
C PHE A 462 -7.18 3.16 -2.30
N ILE A 463 -7.07 2.92 -1.00
CA ILE A 463 -7.30 3.92 0.06
C ILE A 463 -6.13 3.87 1.04
N HIS A 464 -5.18 4.79 0.86
CA HIS A 464 -3.96 4.90 1.67
C HIS A 464 -4.09 5.91 2.82
N ASP A 465 -4.87 6.97 2.65
CA ASP A 465 -5.09 8.02 3.67
C ASP A 465 -6.36 8.83 3.39
N GLY A 466 -6.90 9.46 4.43
CA GLY A 466 -8.11 10.28 4.38
C GLY A 466 -9.33 9.49 3.92
N THR A 467 -10.36 10.20 3.44
CA THR A 467 -11.66 9.57 3.15
C THR A 467 -11.96 9.48 1.66
N VAL A 468 -12.40 8.32 1.19
CA VAL A 468 -13.21 8.18 -0.04
C VAL A 468 -14.69 8.18 0.37
N ARG A 469 -15.43 9.23 0.02
CA ARG A 469 -16.83 9.45 0.38
C ARG A 469 -17.77 9.17 -0.79
N MET A 470 -18.81 8.39 -0.57
CA MET A 470 -19.89 8.20 -1.54
C MET A 470 -20.88 9.37 -1.50
N GLY A 471 -21.29 9.89 -2.66
CA GLY A 471 -22.40 10.84 -2.79
C GLY A 471 -23.57 10.34 -3.63
N VAL A 472 -23.46 9.12 -4.16
CA VAL A 472 -24.55 8.36 -4.80
C VAL A 472 -24.43 6.88 -4.45
N ASN A 473 -25.52 6.14 -4.58
CA ASN A 473 -25.49 4.67 -4.47
C ASN A 473 -24.63 4.08 -5.59
N ASN A 474 -23.80 3.09 -5.27
CA ASN A 474 -22.84 2.48 -6.20
C ASN A 474 -21.92 3.52 -6.91
N ALA A 475 -21.36 4.47 -6.15
CA ALA A 475 -20.39 5.42 -6.69
C ALA A 475 -19.07 4.75 -7.06
N ILE A 476 -18.63 3.69 -6.37
CA ILE A 476 -17.56 2.80 -6.84
C ILE A 476 -18.14 1.71 -7.75
N SER A 477 -17.39 1.31 -8.78
CA SER A 477 -17.75 0.22 -9.69
C SER A 477 -17.88 -1.12 -8.96
N SER A 478 -18.93 -1.89 -9.27
CA SER A 478 -19.19 -3.21 -8.67
C SER A 478 -18.23 -4.33 -9.12
N SER A 479 -17.29 -4.02 -10.02
CA SER A 479 -16.14 -4.85 -10.35
C SER A 479 -14.85 -4.45 -9.63
N SER A 480 -14.75 -3.22 -9.12
CA SER A 480 -13.54 -2.75 -8.43
C SER A 480 -13.39 -3.43 -7.06
N VAL A 481 -12.19 -3.90 -6.76
CA VAL A 481 -11.80 -4.27 -5.38
C VAL A 481 -11.41 -2.99 -4.64
N VAL A 482 -11.97 -2.78 -3.45
CA VAL A 482 -11.47 -1.77 -2.50
C VAL A 482 -10.34 -2.36 -1.70
N GLN A 483 -9.19 -1.71 -1.73
CA GLN A 483 -7.95 -2.14 -1.08
C GLN A 483 -7.46 -1.07 -0.11
N PHE A 484 -7.21 -1.47 1.13
CA PHE A 484 -6.43 -0.70 2.08
C PHE A 484 -5.04 -1.34 2.19
N ASP A 485 -3.97 -0.61 1.93
CA ASP A 485 -2.62 -1.16 1.94
C ASP A 485 -1.59 -0.28 2.67
N ALA A 486 -2.07 0.82 3.25
CA ALA A 486 -1.38 1.62 4.24
C ALA A 486 -1.78 1.25 5.67
N ALA A 487 -0.84 1.30 6.61
CA ALA A 487 -1.10 1.16 8.05
C ALA A 487 -1.55 2.49 8.68
N ASN A 488 -2.45 3.19 8.00
CA ASN A 488 -2.83 4.55 8.35
C ASN A 488 -4.26 4.60 8.91
N PRO A 489 -4.46 4.94 10.19
CA PRO A 489 -5.78 4.94 10.82
C PRO A 489 -6.75 6.00 10.26
N THR A 490 -6.29 7.01 9.51
CA THR A 490 -7.18 7.98 8.83
C THR A 490 -7.72 7.48 7.49
N ALA A 491 -7.28 6.33 6.98
CA ALA A 491 -7.79 5.72 5.75
C ALA A 491 -9.23 5.19 5.94
N ASN A 492 -10.19 5.84 5.29
CA ASN A 492 -11.62 5.64 5.52
C ASN A 492 -12.42 5.50 4.22
N PHE A 493 -13.26 4.48 4.15
CA PHE A 493 -14.28 4.29 3.11
C PHE A 493 -15.64 4.68 3.70
N ASP A 494 -16.10 5.89 3.38
CA ASP A 494 -17.31 6.49 3.93
C ASP A 494 -18.49 6.34 2.98
N LEU A 495 -19.44 5.48 3.34
CA LEU A 495 -20.66 5.27 2.58
C LEU A 495 -21.63 6.45 2.69
N ASN A 496 -21.54 7.30 3.72
CA ASN A 496 -22.29 8.56 3.82
C ASN A 496 -23.81 8.41 3.52
N GLY A 497 -24.42 7.30 3.97
CA GLY A 497 -25.84 6.98 3.73
C GLY A 497 -26.17 6.34 2.37
N HIS A 498 -25.20 6.17 1.48
CA HIS A 498 -25.36 5.56 0.16
C HIS A 498 -24.93 4.08 0.14
N SER A 499 -25.82 3.22 -0.35
CA SER A 499 -25.53 1.77 -0.42
C SER A 499 -24.68 1.42 -1.64
N GLN A 500 -23.78 0.46 -1.47
CA GLN A 500 -22.64 0.24 -2.36
C GLN A 500 -22.35 -1.25 -2.57
N SER A 501 -22.01 -1.64 -3.80
CA SER A 501 -21.57 -2.99 -4.17
C SER A 501 -20.18 -2.93 -4.81
N ILE A 502 -19.26 -3.82 -4.42
CA ILE A 502 -17.85 -3.83 -4.85
C ILE A 502 -17.35 -5.25 -5.14
N GLY A 503 -16.37 -5.36 -6.03
CA GLY A 503 -15.70 -6.59 -6.44
C GLY A 503 -15.14 -7.38 -5.26
N GLY A 504 -14.53 -6.68 -4.30
CA GLY A 504 -13.98 -7.23 -3.07
C GLY A 504 -13.61 -6.12 -2.11
N LEU A 505 -13.34 -6.48 -0.85
CA LEU A 505 -12.83 -5.58 0.17
C LEU A 505 -11.67 -6.29 0.86
N ARG A 506 -10.46 -5.72 0.77
CA ARG A 506 -9.26 -6.35 1.29
C ARG A 506 -8.31 -5.38 1.95
N SER A 507 -7.37 -5.93 2.69
CA SER A 507 -6.17 -5.24 3.13
C SER A 507 -4.90 -5.98 2.72
N SER A 508 -3.79 -5.25 2.54
CA SER A 508 -2.46 -5.86 2.56
C SER A 508 -2.12 -6.40 3.97
N LEU A 509 -0.92 -6.99 4.12
CA LEU A 509 -0.33 -7.40 5.40
C LEU A 509 -0.18 -6.27 6.44
N GLN A 510 -0.51 -5.03 6.10
CA GLN A 510 -0.59 -3.91 7.05
C GLN A 510 -1.64 -2.86 6.71
N GLY A 511 -2.57 -3.15 5.79
CA GLY A 511 -3.68 -2.26 5.53
C GLY A 511 -4.66 -2.20 6.71
N THR A 512 -4.73 -1.06 7.41
CA THR A 512 -5.65 -0.87 8.53
C THR A 512 -6.68 0.20 8.18
N GLY A 513 -7.73 -0.21 7.47
CA GLY A 513 -8.81 0.68 7.05
C GLY A 513 -9.96 0.81 8.04
N THR A 514 -10.76 1.86 7.88
CA THR A 514 -12.13 1.94 8.42
C THR A 514 -13.14 1.93 7.28
N VAL A 515 -14.21 1.15 7.42
CA VAL A 515 -15.40 1.26 6.55
C VAL A 515 -16.55 1.86 7.35
N THR A 516 -16.79 3.15 7.14
CA THR A 516 -17.87 3.91 7.78
C THR A 516 -19.16 3.72 6.99
N MET A 517 -20.02 2.80 7.42
CA MET A 517 -21.26 2.48 6.71
C MET A 517 -22.45 3.34 7.16
N GLY A 518 -22.44 3.82 8.42
CA GLY A 518 -23.62 4.46 9.00
C GLY A 518 -24.80 3.49 8.99
N THR A 519 -25.88 3.83 8.28
CA THR A 519 -27.03 2.94 8.03
C THR A 519 -27.03 2.26 6.65
N ALA A 520 -26.06 2.58 5.78
CA ALA A 520 -26.03 2.10 4.40
C ALA A 520 -25.55 0.65 4.28
N GLY A 521 -26.02 -0.07 3.26
CA GLY A 521 -25.58 -1.45 3.01
C GLY A 521 -24.30 -1.51 2.15
N LEU A 522 -23.37 -2.39 2.53
CA LEU A 522 -22.21 -2.76 1.70
C LEU A 522 -22.37 -4.19 1.19
N THR A 523 -22.19 -4.42 -0.11
CA THR A 523 -22.06 -5.75 -0.71
C THR A 523 -20.66 -5.94 -1.28
N THR A 524 -20.00 -7.06 -0.96
CA THR A 524 -18.61 -7.31 -1.37
C THR A 524 -18.38 -8.76 -1.79
N GLY A 525 -17.42 -8.98 -2.70
CA GLY A 525 -16.96 -10.31 -3.13
C GLY A 525 -17.42 -10.77 -4.51
N SER A 526 -18.07 -9.91 -5.32
CA SER A 526 -18.50 -10.24 -6.69
C SER A 526 -17.36 -10.60 -7.65
N ALA A 527 -16.11 -10.26 -7.32
CA ALA A 527 -14.91 -10.69 -8.05
C ALA A 527 -14.53 -12.17 -7.79
N ASN A 528 -15.14 -12.84 -6.81
CA ASN A 528 -14.91 -14.24 -6.42
C ASN A 528 -13.49 -14.57 -5.92
N GLN A 529 -12.71 -13.56 -5.55
CA GLN A 529 -11.35 -13.70 -5.04
C GLN A 529 -11.33 -14.23 -3.59
N THR A 530 -10.21 -14.87 -3.22
CA THR A 530 -9.87 -15.11 -1.80
C THR A 530 -9.14 -13.87 -1.27
N GLU A 531 -9.68 -13.25 -0.23
CA GLU A 531 -9.26 -11.93 0.27
C GLU A 531 -9.27 -11.88 1.80
N THR A 532 -8.35 -11.12 2.40
CA THR A 532 -8.33 -10.83 3.85
C THR A 532 -8.56 -9.35 4.08
N TYR A 533 -9.31 -8.96 5.12
CA TYR A 533 -9.49 -7.58 5.57
C TYR A 533 -9.22 -7.45 7.08
N ALA A 534 -8.17 -6.70 7.42
CA ALA A 534 -7.71 -6.44 8.78
C ALA A 534 -8.20 -5.10 9.36
N GLY A 535 -8.94 -4.31 8.57
CA GLY A 535 -9.57 -3.08 9.03
C GLY A 535 -10.89 -3.33 9.77
N VAL A 536 -11.55 -2.24 10.16
CA VAL A 536 -12.76 -2.24 10.99
C VAL A 536 -14.00 -1.77 10.23
N PHE A 537 -15.18 -2.07 10.74
CA PHE A 537 -16.47 -1.55 10.28
C PHE A 537 -17.06 -0.59 11.31
N ALA A 538 -17.83 0.41 10.87
CA ALA A 538 -18.52 1.34 11.75
C ALA A 538 -19.97 1.60 11.31
N GLY A 539 -20.91 1.51 12.26
CA GLY A 539 -22.35 1.77 12.05
C GLY A 539 -23.26 0.55 12.25
N SER A 540 -24.49 0.64 11.71
CA SER A 540 -25.56 -0.36 11.83
C SER A 540 -26.08 -0.88 10.47
N GLY A 541 -25.53 -0.39 9.36
CA GLY A 541 -25.83 -0.87 8.01
C GLY A 541 -25.49 -2.36 7.79
N THR A 542 -26.19 -3.02 6.87
CA THR A 542 -26.01 -4.47 6.63
C THR A 542 -24.82 -4.74 5.70
N LEU A 543 -23.92 -5.61 6.14
CA LEU A 543 -22.75 -6.06 5.38
C LEU A 543 -23.07 -7.40 4.68
N THR A 544 -22.90 -7.47 3.37
CA THR A 544 -23.27 -8.64 2.56
C THR A 544 -22.07 -9.22 1.82
N LYS A 545 -21.70 -10.47 2.14
CA LYS A 545 -20.68 -11.24 1.41
C LYS A 545 -21.35 -12.02 0.28
N THR A 546 -20.89 -11.82 -0.96
CA THR A 546 -21.33 -12.54 -2.16
C THR A 546 -20.14 -13.13 -2.93
N GLY A 547 -20.41 -13.82 -4.04
CA GLY A 547 -19.42 -14.53 -4.86
C GLY A 547 -18.80 -15.75 -4.18
N GLY A 548 -18.21 -16.65 -4.98
CA GLY A 548 -17.71 -17.96 -4.52
C GLY A 548 -16.44 -17.92 -3.67
N GLY A 549 -15.69 -16.82 -3.69
CA GLY A 549 -14.41 -16.67 -2.99
C GLY A 549 -14.52 -16.64 -1.46
N THR A 550 -13.39 -16.82 -0.78
CA THR A 550 -13.27 -16.75 0.69
C THR A 550 -12.94 -15.33 1.14
N TRP A 551 -13.66 -14.80 2.12
CA TRP A 551 -13.34 -13.52 2.74
C TRP A 551 -12.98 -13.71 4.21
N THR A 552 -11.77 -13.33 4.59
CA THR A 552 -11.23 -13.50 5.94
C THR A 552 -11.20 -12.16 6.68
N LEU A 553 -11.88 -12.03 7.82
CA LEU A 553 -11.86 -10.82 8.64
C LEU A 553 -10.94 -10.98 9.85
N THR A 554 -10.01 -10.04 10.03
CA THR A 554 -9.03 -10.06 11.13
C THR A 554 -8.95 -8.75 11.95
N GLY A 555 -9.63 -7.68 11.54
CA GLY A 555 -9.79 -6.48 12.37
C GLY A 555 -10.87 -6.64 13.44
N ASP A 556 -10.78 -5.91 14.55
CA ASP A 556 -11.83 -5.89 15.58
C ASP A 556 -12.84 -4.75 15.33
N SER A 557 -14.13 -5.10 15.23
CA SER A 557 -15.23 -4.13 15.09
C SER A 557 -16.19 -4.16 16.30
N SER A 558 -15.79 -4.77 17.41
CA SER A 558 -16.60 -5.03 18.61
C SER A 558 -17.30 -3.78 19.17
N GLY A 559 -16.58 -2.66 19.27
CA GLY A 559 -17.08 -1.38 19.80
C GLY A 559 -17.68 -0.43 18.76
N THR A 560 -17.57 -0.73 17.46
CA THR A 560 -17.89 0.21 16.37
C THR A 560 -19.02 -0.27 15.45
N PHE A 561 -19.26 -1.58 15.36
CA PHE A 561 -20.23 -2.16 14.43
C PHE A 561 -21.36 -2.92 15.16
N SER A 562 -22.60 -2.61 14.76
CA SER A 562 -23.83 -3.24 15.26
C SER A 562 -24.77 -3.70 14.14
N GLY A 563 -24.35 -3.56 12.88
CA GLY A 563 -25.10 -4.02 11.72
C GLY A 563 -25.03 -5.53 11.54
N ASN A 564 -26.03 -6.08 10.85
CA ASN A 564 -26.06 -7.52 10.54
C ASN A 564 -25.07 -7.87 9.42
N ILE A 565 -24.56 -9.10 9.44
CA ILE A 565 -23.77 -9.67 8.35
C ILE A 565 -24.59 -10.76 7.65
N VAL A 566 -24.65 -10.71 6.33
CA VAL A 566 -25.30 -11.75 5.50
C VAL A 566 -24.27 -12.37 4.57
N VAL A 567 -24.02 -13.67 4.73
CA VAL A 567 -23.17 -14.44 3.83
C VAL A 567 -24.08 -15.12 2.81
N ASN A 568 -24.19 -14.52 1.64
CA ASN A 568 -25.01 -15.03 0.53
C ASN A 568 -24.33 -16.18 -0.20
N GLN A 569 -23.03 -16.06 -0.50
CA GLN A 569 -22.25 -17.08 -1.22
C GLN A 569 -20.79 -17.13 -0.77
N GLY A 570 -20.11 -18.24 -1.08
CA GLY A 570 -18.70 -18.46 -0.77
C GLY A 570 -18.47 -18.58 0.74
N ALA A 571 -17.26 -18.24 1.19
CA ALA A 571 -16.90 -18.36 2.60
C ALA A 571 -16.68 -17.00 3.29
N LEU A 572 -17.04 -16.93 4.57
CA LEU A 572 -16.63 -15.91 5.53
C LEU A 572 -15.82 -16.60 6.64
N PHE A 573 -14.55 -16.24 6.77
CA PHE A 573 -13.65 -16.75 7.80
C PHE A 573 -13.30 -15.64 8.78
N LEU A 574 -13.15 -15.95 10.06
CA LEU A 574 -12.85 -14.98 11.12
C LEU A 574 -11.55 -15.38 11.82
N GLY A 575 -10.59 -14.46 11.91
CA GLY A 575 -9.26 -14.71 12.48
C GLY A 575 -8.92 -13.91 13.74
N THR A 576 -9.75 -12.94 14.16
CA THR A 576 -9.50 -12.17 15.38
C THR A 576 -10.08 -12.86 16.62
N THR A 577 -9.23 -13.11 17.61
CA THR A 577 -9.57 -13.73 18.91
C THR A 577 -9.56 -12.73 20.07
N ALA A 578 -8.95 -11.56 19.89
CA ALA A 578 -8.89 -10.50 20.90
C ALA A 578 -10.15 -9.60 20.92
N GLY A 579 -11.00 -9.73 19.91
CA GLY A 579 -12.24 -8.94 19.73
C GLY A 579 -13.19 -9.62 18.74
N SER A 580 -14.15 -8.89 18.17
CA SER A 580 -15.18 -9.39 17.25
C SER A 580 -15.13 -8.67 15.91
N ALA A 581 -14.64 -9.36 14.88
CA ALA A 581 -14.66 -8.87 13.49
C ALA A 581 -16.07 -8.61 12.96
N THR A 582 -17.09 -9.26 13.53
CA THR A 582 -18.49 -9.11 13.09
C THR A 582 -19.26 -8.02 13.83
N GLY A 583 -18.61 -7.31 14.76
CA GLY A 583 -19.32 -6.43 15.69
C GLY A 583 -20.33 -7.20 16.54
N THR A 584 -21.43 -6.51 16.91
CA THR A 584 -22.50 -7.03 17.78
C THR A 584 -23.77 -7.50 17.04
N GLY A 585 -23.87 -7.27 15.72
CA GLY A 585 -25.03 -7.66 14.92
C GLY A 585 -25.10 -9.16 14.62
N THR A 586 -26.21 -9.60 14.03
CA THR A 586 -26.44 -11.03 13.73
C THR A 586 -25.74 -11.44 12.44
N VAL A 587 -25.03 -12.58 12.47
CA VAL A 587 -24.43 -13.22 11.27
C VAL A 587 -25.41 -14.24 10.71
N THR A 588 -25.82 -14.09 9.45
CA THR A 588 -26.76 -15.00 8.77
C THR A 588 -26.09 -15.65 7.56
N LEU A 589 -26.05 -16.98 7.52
CA LEU A 589 -25.71 -17.75 6.33
C LEU A 589 -27.00 -17.93 5.51
N ALA A 590 -27.07 -17.36 4.31
CA ALA A 590 -28.28 -17.42 3.48
C ALA A 590 -28.39 -18.76 2.73
N SER A 591 -29.62 -19.23 2.54
CA SER A 591 -29.89 -20.54 1.94
C SER A 591 -29.54 -20.64 0.44
N GLY A 592 -29.31 -21.87 -0.01
CA GLY A 592 -29.32 -22.25 -1.43
C GLY A 592 -28.03 -22.03 -2.23
N ASN A 593 -27.01 -21.37 -1.68
CA ASN A 593 -25.77 -21.05 -2.42
C ASN A 593 -24.48 -21.46 -1.68
N PHE A 594 -24.50 -22.54 -0.89
CA PHE A 594 -23.30 -23.16 -0.30
C PHE A 594 -22.45 -22.23 0.59
N ALA A 595 -23.08 -21.20 1.17
CA ALA A 595 -22.41 -20.25 2.05
C ALA A 595 -21.72 -20.95 3.23
N THR A 596 -20.51 -20.55 3.58
CA THR A 596 -19.69 -21.15 4.64
C THR A 596 -19.26 -20.10 5.67
N LEU A 597 -19.37 -20.43 6.96
CA LEU A 597 -18.79 -19.66 8.07
C LEU A 597 -17.65 -20.45 8.70
N GLY A 598 -16.51 -19.83 8.99
CA GLY A 598 -15.36 -20.54 9.52
C GLY A 598 -14.29 -19.68 10.19
N GLY A 599 -13.11 -20.25 10.40
CA GLY A 599 -11.99 -19.60 11.09
C GLY A 599 -11.90 -19.94 12.58
N THR A 600 -11.10 -19.14 13.30
CA THR A 600 -10.76 -19.33 14.71
C THR A 600 -11.12 -18.13 15.61
N GLY A 601 -11.78 -17.12 15.03
CA GLY A 601 -12.12 -15.88 15.73
C GLY A 601 -13.41 -15.91 16.53
N LEU A 602 -13.80 -14.73 17.04
CA LEU A 602 -15.03 -14.50 17.79
C LEU A 602 -16.08 -13.73 16.98
N ILE A 603 -17.33 -14.17 17.10
CA ILE A 603 -18.57 -13.48 16.71
C ILE A 603 -19.24 -12.98 17.99
N ALA A 604 -19.23 -11.69 18.31
CA ALA A 604 -19.91 -11.22 19.54
C ALA A 604 -21.44 -11.28 19.45
N GLY A 605 -22.01 -11.20 18.24
CA GLY A 605 -23.44 -11.36 17.99
C GLY A 605 -23.94 -12.82 17.99
N SER A 606 -25.18 -13.02 17.55
CA SER A 606 -25.76 -14.36 17.32
C SER A 606 -25.54 -14.83 15.87
N VAL A 607 -25.61 -16.14 15.64
CA VAL A 607 -25.51 -16.76 14.31
C VAL A 607 -26.82 -17.43 13.93
N ILE A 608 -27.24 -17.28 12.67
CA ILE A 608 -28.35 -18.02 12.06
C ILE A 608 -27.83 -18.76 10.83
N GLN A 609 -27.86 -20.10 10.88
CA GLN A 609 -27.49 -20.96 9.77
C GLN A 609 -28.75 -21.47 9.05
N GLN A 610 -28.86 -21.23 7.74
CA GLN A 610 -29.98 -21.69 6.91
C GLN A 610 -29.64 -22.95 6.11
N ALA A 611 -30.65 -23.64 5.57
CA ALA A 611 -30.48 -24.85 4.77
C ALA A 611 -29.56 -24.65 3.54
N GLY A 612 -28.69 -25.64 3.26
CA GLY A 612 -27.73 -25.60 2.16
C GLY A 612 -26.47 -24.76 2.44
N THR A 613 -26.09 -24.62 3.71
CA THR A 613 -24.91 -23.84 4.16
C THR A 613 -24.04 -24.63 5.13
N TYR A 614 -22.83 -24.13 5.40
CA TYR A 614 -21.79 -24.83 6.14
C TYR A 614 -21.24 -24.01 7.32
N LEU A 615 -20.86 -24.72 8.38
CA LEU A 615 -19.97 -24.23 9.44
C LEU A 615 -18.67 -25.04 9.35
N SER A 616 -17.51 -24.39 9.43
CA SER A 616 -16.20 -25.04 9.38
C SER A 616 -15.19 -24.22 10.19
N PRO A 617 -15.06 -24.44 11.51
CA PRO A 617 -14.01 -23.83 12.33
C PRO A 617 -12.61 -24.18 11.82
N GLY A 618 -11.59 -23.54 12.39
CA GLY A 618 -10.21 -23.75 11.95
C GLY A 618 -9.93 -23.11 10.59
N THR A 619 -8.77 -23.44 10.02
CA THR A 619 -8.28 -22.86 8.75
C THR A 619 -7.59 -23.91 7.87
N GLY A 620 -8.14 -25.13 7.82
CA GLY A 620 -7.45 -26.31 7.28
C GLY A 620 -6.49 -26.89 8.31
N GLY A 621 -7.00 -27.15 9.52
CA GLY A 621 -6.27 -27.47 10.72
C GLY A 621 -7.07 -27.06 11.96
N ILE A 622 -7.05 -27.93 12.98
CA ILE A 622 -7.86 -27.90 14.21
C ILE A 622 -7.99 -26.48 14.82
N GLY A 623 -9.23 -25.99 14.95
CA GLY A 623 -9.51 -24.68 15.51
C GLY A 623 -10.84 -24.57 16.26
N THR A 624 -11.00 -23.49 17.02
CA THR A 624 -12.24 -23.16 17.73
C THR A 624 -12.81 -21.86 17.20
N LEU A 625 -14.05 -21.87 16.72
CA LEU A 625 -14.80 -20.66 16.38
C LEU A 625 -15.68 -20.27 17.58
N ALA A 626 -15.53 -19.05 18.08
CA ALA A 626 -16.28 -18.56 19.23
C ALA A 626 -17.48 -17.70 18.82
N VAL A 627 -18.57 -17.78 19.58
CA VAL A 627 -19.80 -17.00 19.41
C VAL A 627 -20.28 -16.53 20.79
N GLY A 628 -20.47 -15.23 20.98
CA GLY A 628 -20.98 -14.65 22.23
C GLY A 628 -22.51 -14.67 22.34
N GLY A 629 -23.21 -14.75 21.21
CA GLY A 629 -24.66 -14.90 21.14
C GLY A 629 -25.13 -16.35 20.98
N ASN A 630 -26.39 -16.53 20.59
CA ASN A 630 -26.95 -17.85 20.31
C ASN A 630 -26.55 -18.34 18.91
N TYR A 631 -26.48 -19.66 18.73
CA TYR A 631 -26.35 -20.28 17.40
C TYR A 631 -27.66 -20.97 17.03
N THR A 632 -28.37 -20.45 16.03
CA THR A 632 -29.58 -21.07 15.49
C THR A 632 -29.25 -21.91 14.26
N TRP A 633 -29.26 -23.23 14.44
CA TRP A 633 -29.01 -24.21 13.38
C TRP A 633 -30.35 -24.65 12.78
N ASN A 634 -30.65 -24.29 11.52
CA ASN A 634 -31.80 -24.83 10.78
C ASN A 634 -31.40 -26.09 10.00
N GLY A 635 -32.31 -27.07 9.90
CA GLY A 635 -32.05 -28.35 9.24
C GLY A 635 -31.79 -28.20 7.74
N GLY A 636 -30.96 -29.09 7.20
CA GLY A 636 -30.49 -29.06 5.80
C GLY A 636 -29.18 -28.29 5.60
N SER A 637 -28.59 -27.71 6.65
CA SER A 637 -27.19 -27.27 6.66
C SER A 637 -26.25 -28.35 7.21
N THR A 638 -24.95 -28.08 7.28
CA THR A 638 -23.96 -29.05 7.78
C THR A 638 -22.87 -28.38 8.61
N PHE A 639 -22.46 -29.02 9.71
CA PHE A 639 -21.22 -28.71 10.42
C PHE A 639 -20.10 -29.59 9.87
N ILE A 640 -18.98 -28.99 9.49
CA ILE A 640 -17.76 -29.66 9.05
C ILE A 640 -16.74 -29.49 10.17
N PHE A 641 -16.24 -30.60 10.71
CA PHE A 641 -15.26 -30.60 11.80
C PHE A 641 -14.13 -31.58 11.51
N GLU A 642 -12.91 -31.16 11.81
CA GLU A 642 -11.68 -31.92 11.69
C GLU A 642 -11.35 -32.60 13.04
N LEU A 643 -10.89 -33.85 13.00
CA LEU A 643 -10.52 -34.66 14.17
C LEU A 643 -9.02 -34.98 14.13
N GLY A 644 -8.26 -34.41 15.06
CA GLY A 644 -6.83 -34.68 15.24
C GLY A 644 -6.55 -35.66 16.38
N ALA A 645 -5.28 -35.80 16.74
CA ALA A 645 -4.84 -36.75 17.77
C ALA A 645 -5.40 -36.42 19.17
N SER A 646 -5.50 -37.45 20.03
CA SER A 646 -5.75 -37.32 21.47
C SER A 646 -7.01 -36.54 21.87
N GLY A 647 -8.09 -36.60 21.07
CA GLY A 647 -9.34 -35.89 21.36
C GLY A 647 -9.37 -34.42 20.96
N ALA A 648 -8.29 -33.88 20.39
CA ALA A 648 -8.27 -32.53 19.83
C ALA A 648 -9.02 -32.50 18.49
N GLY A 649 -10.08 -31.71 18.40
CA GLY A 649 -10.88 -31.55 17.18
C GLY A 649 -11.45 -30.14 17.08
N ASP A 650 -12.02 -29.81 15.93
CA ASP A 650 -12.71 -28.54 15.74
C ASP A 650 -13.85 -28.36 16.73
N ARG A 651 -14.07 -27.11 17.14
CA ARG A 651 -15.09 -26.75 18.13
C ARG A 651 -15.84 -25.49 17.75
N LEU A 652 -17.15 -25.53 17.93
CA LEU A 652 -18.00 -24.35 18.06
C LEU A 652 -18.16 -24.02 19.55
N ASP A 653 -17.69 -22.86 20.00
CA ASP A 653 -17.87 -22.42 21.39
C ASP A 653 -18.86 -21.26 21.49
N LEU A 654 -20.01 -21.50 22.13
CA LEU A 654 -21.03 -20.48 22.37
C LEU A 654 -20.87 -19.81 23.75
N GLY A 655 -19.96 -20.27 24.60
CA GLY A 655 -19.83 -19.81 25.99
C GLY A 655 -21.15 -19.97 26.77
N SER A 656 -21.79 -18.85 27.12
CA SER A 656 -23.13 -18.82 27.75
C SER A 656 -24.30 -18.81 26.76
N GLY A 657 -24.03 -18.60 25.46
CA GLY A 657 -25.00 -18.67 24.38
C GLY A 657 -25.56 -20.08 24.16
N SER A 658 -26.76 -20.16 23.58
CA SER A 658 -27.49 -21.42 23.40
C SER A 658 -27.39 -21.98 21.99
N LEU A 659 -27.25 -23.31 21.88
CA LEU A 659 -27.32 -24.04 20.62
C LEU A 659 -28.78 -24.37 20.32
N ILE A 660 -29.42 -23.53 19.52
CA ILE A 660 -30.86 -23.56 19.23
C ILE A 660 -31.12 -24.39 17.98
N LYS A 661 -31.96 -25.42 18.15
CA LYS A 661 -32.60 -26.16 17.06
C LYS A 661 -33.62 -25.26 16.37
N GLY A 662 -33.32 -24.88 15.13
CA GLY A 662 -34.18 -24.08 14.28
C GLY A 662 -35.27 -24.89 13.58
N THR A 663 -35.69 -24.39 12.42
CA THR A 663 -36.70 -25.02 11.57
C THR A 663 -36.08 -26.07 10.63
N GLY A 664 -36.89 -26.97 10.09
CA GLY A 664 -36.45 -28.00 9.14
C GLY A 664 -35.96 -29.30 9.79
N THR A 665 -35.32 -30.15 8.98
CA THR A 665 -34.85 -31.49 9.37
C THR A 665 -33.49 -31.79 8.75
N GLY A 666 -32.72 -32.72 9.35
CA GLY A 666 -31.41 -33.11 8.87
C GLY A 666 -30.30 -32.19 9.37
N TYR A 667 -29.86 -32.40 10.60
CA TYR A 667 -28.79 -31.65 11.24
C TYR A 667 -27.50 -32.47 11.08
N SER A 668 -26.85 -32.31 9.93
CA SER A 668 -25.76 -33.20 9.53
C SER A 668 -24.38 -32.70 9.98
N LEU A 669 -23.52 -33.63 10.36
CA LEU A 669 -22.11 -33.40 10.58
C LEU A 669 -21.29 -34.15 9.51
N ARG A 670 -20.19 -33.52 9.09
CA ARG A 670 -19.14 -34.11 8.26
C ARG A 670 -17.86 -34.09 9.08
N LEU A 671 -17.33 -35.27 9.39
CA LEU A 671 -16.10 -35.41 10.17
C LEU A 671 -14.94 -35.74 9.22
N THR A 672 -13.89 -34.93 9.26
CA THR A 672 -12.64 -35.13 8.53
C THR A 672 -11.60 -35.70 9.48
N ASP A 673 -11.03 -36.86 9.16
CA ASP A 673 -9.97 -37.47 9.97
C ASP A 673 -8.59 -36.91 9.58
N LEU A 674 -7.90 -36.29 10.55
CA LEU A 674 -6.53 -35.76 10.44
C LEU A 674 -5.54 -36.50 11.37
N GLY A 675 -5.85 -37.76 11.74
CA GLY A 675 -5.12 -38.53 12.75
C GLY A 675 -5.93 -38.71 14.04
N GLY A 676 -7.26 -38.88 13.91
CA GLY A 676 -8.18 -39.14 15.00
C GLY A 676 -7.87 -40.46 15.71
N ALA A 677 -7.85 -40.41 17.05
CA ALA A 677 -7.69 -41.59 17.90
C ALA A 677 -9.04 -41.95 18.54
N SER A 678 -9.30 -43.24 18.75
CA SER A 678 -10.49 -43.72 19.48
C SER A 678 -10.63 -42.99 20.82
N GLY A 679 -11.67 -42.19 20.98
CA GLY A 679 -11.73 -41.19 22.04
C GLY A 679 -12.91 -40.22 21.92
N LEU A 680 -13.04 -39.34 22.90
CA LEU A 680 -14.15 -38.40 23.01
C LEU A 680 -13.73 -37.01 22.52
N TYR A 681 -14.41 -36.51 21.49
CA TYR A 681 -14.17 -35.20 20.88
C TYR A 681 -15.28 -34.24 21.28
N THR A 682 -14.94 -33.03 21.74
CA THR A 682 -15.94 -32.02 22.12
C THR A 682 -16.16 -31.05 20.96
N LEU A 683 -17.22 -31.31 20.19
CA LEU A 683 -17.53 -30.62 18.94
C LEU A 683 -18.24 -29.28 19.15
N ALA A 684 -19.01 -29.13 20.23
CA ALA A 684 -19.53 -27.83 20.63
C ALA A 684 -19.67 -27.67 22.15
N THR A 685 -19.55 -26.44 22.64
CA THR A 685 -19.83 -26.02 24.02
C THR A 685 -20.86 -24.89 24.03
N PHE A 686 -21.78 -24.90 24.99
CA PHE A 686 -22.92 -23.96 25.03
C PHE A 686 -23.53 -23.85 26.44
N GLY A 687 -24.24 -22.75 26.71
CA GLY A 687 -24.95 -22.53 27.97
C GLY A 687 -26.27 -23.33 28.08
N SER A 688 -26.94 -23.58 26.96
CA SER A 688 -28.10 -24.49 26.88
C SER A 688 -28.34 -24.99 25.44
N THR A 689 -29.23 -25.96 25.26
CA THR A 689 -29.65 -26.41 23.91
C THR A 689 -31.11 -26.87 23.87
N THR A 690 -31.72 -26.79 22.68
CA THR A 690 -33.04 -27.38 22.37
C THR A 690 -32.95 -28.62 21.47
N PHE A 691 -31.74 -29.15 21.25
CA PHE A 691 -31.51 -30.39 20.52
C PHE A 691 -31.69 -31.65 21.38
N THR A 692 -31.81 -32.80 20.70
CA THR A 692 -31.65 -34.13 21.28
C THR A 692 -30.55 -34.90 20.53
N ALA A 693 -29.92 -35.89 21.15
CA ALA A 693 -28.86 -36.66 20.50
C ALA A 693 -29.30 -37.39 19.21
N ALA A 694 -30.61 -37.67 19.06
CA ALA A 694 -31.21 -38.30 17.89
C ALA A 694 -31.40 -37.36 16.68
N ASP A 695 -31.18 -36.05 16.84
CA ASP A 695 -31.32 -35.07 15.76
C ASP A 695 -30.08 -35.02 14.83
N PHE A 696 -28.93 -35.46 15.32
CA PHE A 696 -27.65 -35.37 14.64
C PHE A 696 -27.37 -36.60 13.78
N SER A 697 -26.81 -36.38 12.58
CA SER A 697 -26.48 -37.43 11.62
C SER A 697 -25.11 -37.25 10.99
N LEU A 698 -24.37 -38.34 10.78
CA LEU A 698 -23.16 -38.30 9.94
C LEU A 698 -23.55 -38.31 8.46
N SER A 699 -22.89 -37.46 7.67
CA SER A 699 -22.99 -37.45 6.21
C SER A 699 -22.23 -38.63 5.59
N SER A 700 -22.74 -39.14 4.47
CA SER A 700 -22.37 -40.46 3.90
C SER A 700 -21.01 -40.54 3.21
N LEU A 701 -20.03 -39.73 3.64
CA LEU A 701 -18.67 -39.66 3.09
C LEU A 701 -17.57 -39.87 4.14
N SER A 702 -17.90 -40.01 5.42
CA SER A 702 -16.92 -40.27 6.48
C SER A 702 -16.72 -41.77 6.72
N THR A 703 -15.47 -42.24 6.64
CA THR A 703 -15.01 -43.53 7.21
C THR A 703 -14.96 -43.52 8.74
N VAL A 704 -15.30 -42.39 9.35
CA VAL A 704 -15.36 -42.14 10.79
C VAL A 704 -16.61 -42.80 11.36
N HIS A 705 -16.43 -43.76 12.28
CA HIS A 705 -17.53 -44.44 12.98
C HIS A 705 -17.56 -44.02 14.46
N GLY A 706 -18.76 -43.79 15.01
CA GLY A 706 -18.90 -43.32 16.39
C GLY A 706 -20.33 -42.92 16.73
N THR A 707 -20.53 -42.36 17.93
CA THR A 707 -21.84 -41.93 18.43
C THR A 707 -21.82 -40.51 18.98
N PHE A 708 -22.92 -39.78 18.80
CA PHE A 708 -23.10 -38.46 19.42
C PHE A 708 -23.56 -38.58 20.87
N ILE A 709 -22.98 -37.76 21.73
CA ILE A 709 -23.33 -37.61 23.14
C ILE A 709 -23.71 -36.14 23.34
N LEU A 710 -24.95 -35.89 23.77
CA LEU A 710 -25.45 -34.54 24.05
C LEU A 710 -25.61 -34.37 25.56
N ASN A 711 -24.77 -33.51 26.14
CA ASN A 711 -24.85 -33.10 27.54
C ASN A 711 -25.64 -31.78 27.65
N ALA A 712 -25.93 -31.35 28.88
CA ALA A 712 -26.62 -30.07 29.13
C ALA A 712 -25.89 -28.82 28.58
N ASN A 713 -24.57 -28.91 28.38
CA ASN A 713 -23.69 -27.80 28.00
C ASN A 713 -22.68 -28.13 26.88
N SER A 714 -22.78 -29.30 26.25
CA SER A 714 -21.84 -29.72 25.20
C SER A 714 -22.42 -30.77 24.26
N LEU A 715 -22.02 -30.70 22.99
CA LEU A 715 -22.17 -31.78 22.01
C LEU A 715 -20.79 -32.43 21.83
N GLN A 716 -20.74 -33.74 22.02
CA GLN A 716 -19.54 -34.54 21.91
C GLN A 716 -19.75 -35.70 20.93
N PHE A 717 -18.66 -36.23 20.39
CA PHE A 717 -18.65 -37.41 19.54
C PHE A 717 -17.63 -38.41 20.07
N GLN A 718 -18.11 -39.62 20.39
CA GLN A 718 -17.27 -40.75 20.74
C GLN A 718 -16.82 -41.43 19.45
N LEU A 719 -15.60 -41.13 19.00
CA LEU A 719 -14.93 -41.86 17.92
C LEU A 719 -14.66 -43.28 18.41
N ALA A 720 -15.15 -44.28 17.67
CA ALA A 720 -14.85 -45.68 17.92
C ALA A 720 -13.47 -46.04 17.35
N ALA A 721 -12.81 -47.03 17.93
CA ALA A 721 -11.67 -47.66 17.30
C ALA A 721 -12.11 -48.30 15.97
N VAL A 722 -11.32 -48.11 14.91
CA VAL A 722 -11.44 -48.91 13.69
C VAL A 722 -11.21 -50.36 14.10
N PRO A 723 -12.17 -51.28 13.85
CA PRO A 723 -11.97 -52.68 14.17
C PRO A 723 -10.78 -53.22 13.37
N GLU A 724 -9.79 -53.81 14.04
CA GLU A 724 -8.79 -54.60 13.33
C GLU A 724 -9.52 -55.72 12.55
N PRO A 725 -9.16 -55.96 11.27
CA PRO A 725 -9.77 -57.05 10.51
C PRO A 725 -9.48 -58.37 11.23
N ASP A 726 -10.55 -59.12 11.54
CA ASP A 726 -10.50 -60.33 12.37
C ASP A 726 -9.27 -61.20 12.03
N PRO A 727 -8.40 -61.52 13.01
CA PRO A 727 -7.24 -62.38 12.78
C PRO A 727 -7.58 -63.68 12.04
N TRP A 728 -8.79 -64.23 12.20
CA TRP A 728 -9.25 -65.40 11.47
C TRP A 728 -9.56 -65.12 9.99
N ILE A 729 -9.99 -63.90 9.63
CA ILE A 729 -10.17 -63.49 8.23
C ILE A 729 -8.80 -63.27 7.57
N LEU A 730 -7.84 -62.68 8.27
CA LEU A 730 -6.45 -62.57 7.80
C LEU A 730 -5.79 -63.94 7.63
N LEU A 731 -5.94 -64.83 8.62
CA LEU A 731 -5.43 -66.21 8.57
C LEU A 731 -6.10 -67.03 7.46
N ALA A 732 -7.42 -66.93 7.28
CA ALA A 732 -8.13 -67.61 6.19
C ALA A 732 -7.66 -67.10 4.81
N SER A 733 -7.50 -65.79 4.64
CA SER A 733 -7.00 -65.18 3.41
C SER A 733 -5.57 -65.64 3.09
N GLY A 734 -4.69 -65.64 4.11
CA GLY A 734 -3.33 -66.15 4.01
C GLY A 734 -3.27 -67.65 3.69
N ALA A 735 -4.11 -68.47 4.34
CA ALA A 735 -4.20 -69.91 4.10
C ALA A 735 -4.71 -70.24 2.70
N VAL A 736 -5.70 -69.51 2.19
CA VAL A 736 -6.19 -69.65 0.80
C VAL A 736 -5.11 -69.30 -0.22
N LEU A 737 -4.36 -68.21 0.00
CA LEU A 737 -3.21 -67.85 -0.84
C LEU A 737 -2.09 -68.90 -0.79
N LEU A 738 -1.80 -69.47 0.39
CA LEU A 738 -0.84 -70.56 0.55
C LEU A 738 -1.30 -71.84 -0.18
N ALA A 739 -2.58 -72.18 -0.10
CA ALA A 739 -3.17 -73.32 -0.81
C ALA A 739 -3.10 -73.14 -2.33
N LEU A 740 -3.41 -71.95 -2.85
CA LEU A 740 -3.28 -71.62 -4.28
C LEU A 740 -1.82 -71.67 -4.75
N ALA A 741 -0.86 -71.20 -3.95
CA ALA A 741 0.56 -71.30 -4.25
C ALA A 741 1.06 -72.76 -4.24
N ALA A 742 0.62 -73.56 -3.26
CA ALA A 742 0.94 -74.99 -3.18
C ALA A 742 0.31 -75.80 -4.33
N ALA A 743 -0.92 -75.47 -4.72
CA ALA A 743 -1.60 -76.07 -5.87
C ALA A 743 -0.86 -75.76 -7.18
N ARG A 744 -0.45 -74.50 -7.41
CA ARG A 744 0.40 -74.13 -8.55
C ARG A 744 1.71 -74.92 -8.56
N ARG A 745 2.40 -75.06 -7.43
CA ARG A 745 3.63 -75.87 -7.32
C ARG A 745 3.44 -77.37 -7.61
N ARG A 746 2.25 -77.93 -7.39
CA ARG A 746 1.90 -79.32 -7.75
C ARG A 746 1.41 -79.49 -9.19
N ALA A 747 1.07 -78.41 -9.88
CA ALA A 747 0.68 -78.42 -11.29
C ALA A 747 1.87 -78.19 -12.26
N THR A 748 3.09 -78.04 -11.72
CA THR A 748 4.33 -77.79 -12.47
C THR A 748 5.47 -78.71 -12.02
N ALA A 749 5.14 -79.94 -11.63
CA ALA A 749 6.05 -80.97 -11.13
C ALA A 749 5.60 -82.35 -11.63
#